data_AF-A0A1V2Q9X3-F1
#
_entry.id   AF-A0A1V2Q9X3-F1
#
_cell.length_a   1.000
_cell.length_b   1.000
_cell.length_c   1.000
_cell.angle_alpha   90.00
_cell.angle_beta   90.00
_cell.angle_gamma   90.00
#
_symmetry.space_group_name_H-M   'P 1'
#
loop_
_entity.id
_entity.type
_entity.pdbx_description
1 polymer ?
#
loop_
_entity_poly.entity_id
_entity_poly.type
_entity_poly.pdbx_seq_one_letter_code
_entity_poly.pdbx_strand_id
1 'polypeptide(L)'
;MTSDFEVDPGSLIGRALAAARQAVDRADVGKADAAYETVFELADGSLAESVAIDHTATLLALGAVTRAAQRCEEYFEPLGRDHVELLLLRAEISSAAGDHARAGDDVKAIRVALDGGAMLDRQDQARLMRLEGLVAADQGDLVLAERTLSQARDAFLGLDHENGVAGVDGDLLMLAVRQGVESAASDAVSGPPPRTTAEYLVRALALRRELRYEQAYRTLLECLERTEIDPSLRLPVLAELTVLLWLTRRPDLAERLRPMLLDAAAQSPDPAAARREVDRLSPEGVADPTRSPRFERRIEYARRLLVAGRLAQAEKLLLELRDRARGERDVAAWHLTAGELELARHHESGDEEFLREAVGQLTAAADGAGSTALTETRVFALRLLGRALFKLKADDRADACWVEAHRLEERVAERQDSDAVRVRMLLSAADEHDERLRAADDAVTNDNRQAVAGIVVAMEHARGATILDGLLPGGTGFVRDLPRVSDLDGAWRWVGEVTRDLPKSQVVWMLHATPYRVHHVVLGRGTLRHWSVAVDRDRLVAAVTGLKAWWGEEVLDLGIATGQFERSLTDIAEVLDLAPLAEELPAHVDRIAVVAGGVLSDVPFAALVLPGDEKRRIGDRFALSDLPCLSARRPLHRRSRSRRGDRMLLVSPPDARLTAAGERPGRTVLDGDRATTDRLRAELERHRHHQVRIDSHGKHDRDDSALSWLQLAPEGPDGRLRSDDLRQLDLSGCGTLVMGACESGMANRVGRDEPVGLVRAAVQAGAASVVAARWVADDAVAATVLDRFEGYTRYLPRDVALKRAQDDVVRRNVVVHVRVDGDLKPLPDQDHPARWACWTVYGDPGWQTAAGPVRRVLRRNIDNWRRRAAHP
;
A
#
# COMPACT_ATOMS: atom_id res chain seq x y z
N MET A 1 7.13 13.06 -48.72
CA MET A 1 6.91 13.49 -50.12
C MET A 1 7.77 14.71 -50.32
N THR A 2 8.60 14.74 -51.36
CA THR A 2 9.21 15.98 -51.83
C THR A 2 8.67 16.14 -53.23
N SER A 3 7.59 16.89 -53.35
CA SER A 3 6.97 17.16 -54.65
C SER A 3 8.02 17.82 -55.54
N ASP A 4 8.32 17.22 -56.69
CA ASP A 4 9.23 17.82 -57.67
C ASP A 4 8.47 18.91 -58.41
N PHE A 5 8.49 20.10 -57.83
CA PHE A 5 7.97 21.30 -58.45
C PHE A 5 8.79 21.62 -59.71
N GLU A 6 8.13 21.83 -60.85
CA GLU A 6 8.77 22.29 -62.08
C GLU A 6 9.17 23.77 -61.97
N VAL A 7 10.29 24.03 -61.26
CA VAL A 7 10.81 25.39 -60.98
C VAL A 7 12.29 25.45 -61.34
N ASP A 8 12.73 26.56 -61.95
CA ASP A 8 14.15 26.80 -62.22
C ASP A 8 14.97 26.81 -60.92
N PRO A 9 15.97 25.92 -60.73
CA PRO A 9 16.82 25.87 -59.55
C PRO A 9 17.55 27.19 -59.23
N GLY A 10 17.82 28.03 -60.23
CA GLY A 10 18.47 29.34 -60.07
C GLY A 10 17.53 30.45 -59.57
N SER A 11 16.22 30.26 -59.65
CA SER A 11 15.20 31.24 -59.25
C SER A 11 15.16 31.45 -57.73
N LEU A 12 14.43 32.48 -57.28
CA LEU A 12 14.21 32.70 -55.84
C LEU A 12 13.41 31.55 -55.22
N ILE A 13 12.38 31.06 -55.92
CA ILE A 13 11.54 29.92 -55.52
C ILE A 13 12.39 28.64 -55.46
N GLY A 14 13.20 28.36 -56.49
CA GLY A 14 14.07 27.18 -56.54
C GLY A 14 15.10 27.14 -55.40
N ARG A 15 15.69 28.30 -55.06
CA ARG A 15 16.60 28.42 -53.91
C ARG A 15 15.90 28.24 -52.57
N ALA A 16 14.70 28.79 -52.40
CA ALA A 16 13.91 28.63 -51.18
C ALA A 16 13.44 27.17 -51.00
N LEU A 17 13.01 26.49 -52.07
CA LEU A 17 12.70 25.05 -52.05
C LEU A 17 13.91 24.18 -51.68
N ALA A 18 15.11 24.49 -52.21
CA ALA A 18 16.33 23.79 -51.83
C ALA A 18 16.69 23.99 -50.35
N ALA A 19 16.48 25.20 -49.82
CA ALA A 19 16.64 25.49 -48.40
C ALA A 19 15.62 24.73 -47.53
N ALA A 20 14.36 24.65 -47.98
CA ALA A 20 13.32 23.88 -47.32
C ALA A 20 13.70 22.39 -47.25
N ARG A 21 14.09 21.79 -48.37
CA ARG A 21 14.53 20.38 -48.43
C ARG A 21 15.73 20.12 -47.49
N GLN A 22 16.73 21.01 -47.48
CA GLN A 22 17.87 20.87 -46.58
C GLN A 22 17.48 21.01 -45.09
N ALA A 23 16.51 21.86 -44.77
CA ALA A 23 15.99 21.99 -43.41
C ALA A 23 15.21 20.74 -42.98
N VAL A 24 14.40 20.17 -43.88
CA VAL A 24 13.67 18.91 -43.67
C VAL A 24 14.64 17.75 -43.43
N ASP A 25 15.71 17.63 -44.23
CA ASP A 25 16.75 16.60 -44.05
C ASP A 25 17.45 16.70 -42.68
N ARG A 26 17.47 17.90 -42.09
CA ARG A 26 18.02 18.18 -40.76
C ARG A 26 16.98 18.15 -39.64
N ALA A 27 15.71 17.87 -39.97
CA ALA A 27 14.56 17.97 -39.07
C ALA A 27 14.44 19.34 -38.36
N ASP A 28 14.87 20.43 -39.02
CA ASP A 28 14.78 21.80 -38.50
C ASP A 28 13.44 22.42 -38.89
N VAL A 29 12.42 22.19 -38.05
CA VAL A 29 11.03 22.63 -38.28
C VAL A 29 10.94 24.13 -38.55
N GLY A 30 11.63 24.96 -37.76
CA GLY A 30 11.55 26.41 -37.88
C GLY A 30 12.14 26.92 -39.20
N LYS A 31 13.27 26.36 -39.65
CA LYS A 31 13.85 26.71 -40.94
C LYS A 31 13.05 26.17 -42.12
N ALA A 32 12.49 24.96 -41.99
CA ALA A 32 11.62 24.39 -43.02
C ALA A 32 10.38 25.27 -43.20
N ASP A 33 9.71 25.64 -42.12
CA ASP A 33 8.51 26.48 -42.12
C ASP A 33 8.75 27.85 -42.76
N ALA A 34 9.82 28.55 -42.36
CA ALA A 34 10.16 29.86 -42.93
C ALA A 34 10.53 29.78 -44.42
N ALA A 35 11.22 28.70 -44.83
CA ALA A 35 11.59 28.50 -46.23
C ALA A 35 10.35 28.24 -47.10
N TYR A 36 9.44 27.38 -46.65
CA TYR A 36 8.20 27.11 -47.37
C TYR A 36 7.25 28.32 -47.41
N GLU A 37 7.17 29.12 -46.34
CA GLU A 37 6.44 30.39 -46.35
C GLU A 37 6.97 31.33 -47.45
N THR A 38 8.29 31.46 -47.55
CA THR A 38 8.92 32.26 -48.61
C THR A 38 8.59 31.71 -50.00
N VAL A 39 8.54 30.39 -50.17
CA VAL A 39 8.13 29.77 -51.45
C VAL A 39 6.67 30.11 -51.76
N PHE A 40 5.78 30.03 -50.78
CA PHE A 40 4.35 30.29 -50.95
C PHE A 40 4.08 31.76 -51.30
N GLU A 41 4.73 32.72 -50.63
CA GLU A 41 4.60 34.16 -50.92
C GLU A 41 5.04 34.53 -52.34
N LEU A 42 5.95 33.75 -52.93
CA LEU A 42 6.47 33.96 -54.28
C LEU A 42 5.74 33.15 -55.36
N ALA A 43 4.90 32.19 -54.96
CA ALA A 43 4.18 31.31 -55.87
C ALA A 43 2.79 31.88 -56.21
N ASP A 44 2.35 31.64 -57.45
CA ASP A 44 1.02 32.04 -57.92
C ASP A 44 0.24 30.84 -58.48
N GLY A 45 -1.09 30.90 -58.41
CA GLY A 45 -1.98 29.91 -59.00
C GLY A 45 -1.74 28.48 -58.49
N SER A 46 -1.64 27.51 -59.40
CA SER A 46 -1.48 26.09 -59.07
C SER A 46 -0.19 25.75 -58.32
N LEU A 47 0.86 26.58 -58.48
CA LEU A 47 2.10 26.39 -57.72
C LEU A 47 1.90 26.73 -56.25
N ALA A 48 1.18 27.81 -55.94
CA ALA A 48 0.87 28.20 -54.57
C ALA A 48 0.04 27.12 -53.86
N GLU A 49 -0.95 26.55 -54.56
CA GLU A 49 -1.75 25.42 -54.08
C GLU A 49 -0.88 24.20 -53.75
N SER A 50 -0.03 23.78 -54.69
CA SER A 50 0.85 22.62 -54.50
C SER A 50 1.86 22.84 -53.36
N VAL A 51 2.37 24.07 -53.22
CA VAL A 51 3.30 24.44 -52.14
C VAL A 51 2.60 24.46 -50.78
N ALA A 52 1.36 24.95 -50.69
CA ALA A 52 0.59 24.94 -49.45
C ALA A 52 0.35 23.50 -48.94
N ILE A 53 0.01 22.59 -49.85
CA ILE A 53 -0.23 21.18 -49.57
C ILE A 53 1.08 20.50 -49.12
N ASP A 54 2.17 20.64 -49.89
CA ASP A 54 3.47 20.05 -49.57
C ASP A 54 4.06 20.62 -48.27
N HIS A 55 3.91 21.92 -48.02
CA HIS A 55 4.35 22.57 -46.78
C HIS A 55 3.63 21.98 -45.57
N THR A 56 2.30 21.94 -45.62
CA THR A 56 1.47 21.42 -44.52
C THR A 56 1.75 19.94 -44.27
N ALA A 57 1.83 19.13 -45.33
CA ALA A 57 2.18 17.72 -45.25
C ALA A 57 3.57 17.49 -44.65
N THR A 58 4.54 18.34 -45.02
CA THR A 58 5.92 18.27 -44.52
C THR A 58 6.00 18.61 -43.03
N LEU A 59 5.31 19.64 -42.58
CA LEU A 59 5.25 19.98 -41.15
C LEU A 59 4.63 18.84 -40.34
N LEU A 60 3.56 18.22 -40.85
CA LEU A 60 2.95 17.04 -40.22
C LEU A 60 3.93 15.86 -40.17
N ALA A 61 4.65 15.58 -41.26
CA ALA A 61 5.63 14.50 -41.33
C ALA A 61 6.84 14.72 -40.39
N LEU A 62 7.21 15.98 -40.13
CA LEU A 62 8.23 16.36 -39.15
C LEU A 62 7.70 16.29 -37.69
N GLY A 63 6.43 15.98 -37.47
CA GLY A 63 5.81 15.92 -36.14
C GLY A 63 5.43 17.28 -35.56
N ALA A 64 5.51 18.36 -36.34
CA ALA A 64 5.15 19.72 -35.94
C ALA A 64 3.65 19.98 -36.09
N VAL A 65 2.84 19.16 -35.41
CA VAL A 65 1.37 19.10 -35.56
C VAL A 65 0.71 20.45 -35.32
N THR A 66 1.12 21.17 -34.27
CA THR A 66 0.55 22.49 -33.94
C THR A 66 0.84 23.52 -35.04
N ARG A 67 2.07 23.50 -35.60
CA ARG A 67 2.44 24.42 -36.67
C ARG A 67 1.78 24.07 -38.00
N ALA A 68 1.69 22.77 -38.31
CA ALA A 68 0.95 22.27 -39.47
C ALA A 68 -0.51 22.70 -39.42
N ALA A 69 -1.17 22.60 -38.25
CA ALA A 69 -2.55 23.06 -38.07
C ALA A 69 -2.71 24.56 -38.34
N GLN A 70 -1.78 25.37 -37.85
CA GLN A 70 -1.80 26.82 -38.09
C GLN A 70 -1.66 27.15 -39.58
N ARG A 71 -0.65 26.58 -40.25
CA ARG A 71 -0.44 26.81 -41.69
C ARG A 71 -1.61 26.32 -42.54
N CYS A 72 -2.16 25.16 -42.20
CA CYS A 72 -3.34 24.64 -42.88
C CYS A 72 -4.53 25.62 -42.80
N GLU A 73 -4.76 26.25 -41.64
CA GLU A 73 -5.81 27.27 -41.49
C GLU A 73 -5.50 28.57 -42.23
N GLU A 74 -4.24 29.03 -42.23
CA GLU A 74 -3.79 30.19 -43.01
C GLU A 74 -4.01 29.97 -44.52
N TYR A 75 -3.77 28.75 -45.02
CA TYR A 75 -3.95 28.42 -46.44
C TYR A 75 -5.40 28.27 -46.89
N PHE A 76 -6.34 28.04 -45.98
CA PHE A 76 -7.77 28.06 -46.32
C PHE A 76 -8.29 29.46 -46.70
N GLU A 77 -7.64 30.54 -46.25
CA GLU A 77 -8.03 31.91 -46.60
C GLU A 77 -7.88 32.19 -48.11
N PRO A 78 -6.72 31.95 -48.75
CA PRO A 78 -6.57 32.14 -50.20
C PRO A 78 -7.15 31.01 -51.07
N LEU A 79 -7.17 29.76 -50.59
CA LEU A 79 -7.52 28.59 -51.43
C LEU A 79 -8.98 28.13 -51.31
N GLY A 80 -9.72 28.63 -50.31
CA GLY A 80 -11.13 28.30 -50.10
C GLY A 80 -11.35 27.10 -49.18
N ARG A 81 -12.43 27.15 -48.38
CA ARG A 81 -12.73 26.16 -47.32
C ARG A 81 -13.23 24.80 -47.80
N ASP A 82 -13.59 24.70 -49.08
CA ASP A 82 -14.07 23.50 -49.76
C ASP A 82 -12.95 22.74 -50.49
N HIS A 83 -11.70 23.21 -50.39
CA HIS A 83 -10.54 22.57 -51.00
C HIS A 83 -10.28 21.17 -50.43
N VAL A 84 -10.51 20.13 -51.24
CA VAL A 84 -10.58 18.74 -50.76
C VAL A 84 -9.23 18.21 -50.24
N GLU A 85 -8.11 18.51 -50.90
CA GLU A 85 -6.78 18.05 -50.46
C GLU A 85 -6.31 18.73 -49.15
N LEU A 86 -6.60 20.02 -48.96
CA LEU A 86 -6.37 20.70 -47.69
C LEU A 86 -7.31 20.21 -46.59
N LEU A 87 -8.56 19.87 -46.90
CA LEU A 87 -9.47 19.21 -45.94
C LEU A 87 -8.92 17.85 -45.51
N LEU A 88 -8.35 17.07 -46.45
CA LEU A 88 -7.71 15.79 -46.15
C LEU A 88 -6.52 15.99 -45.21
N LEU A 89 -5.64 16.95 -45.50
CA LEU A 89 -4.52 17.30 -44.63
C LEU A 89 -4.99 17.79 -43.25
N ARG A 90 -6.01 18.63 -43.18
CA ARG A 90 -6.57 19.05 -41.89
C ARG A 90 -7.14 17.88 -41.10
N ALA A 91 -7.77 16.92 -41.76
CA ALA A 91 -8.25 15.71 -41.10
C ALA A 91 -7.09 14.88 -40.54
N GLU A 92 -5.99 14.73 -41.28
CA GLU A 92 -4.77 14.05 -40.81
C GLU A 92 -4.11 14.77 -39.64
N ILE A 93 -3.95 16.08 -39.72
CA ILE A 93 -3.42 16.91 -38.64
C ILE A 93 -4.31 16.79 -37.40
N SER A 94 -5.63 16.89 -37.57
CA SER A 94 -6.59 16.80 -36.46
C SER A 94 -6.55 15.41 -35.82
N SER A 95 -6.45 14.35 -36.62
CA SER A 95 -6.28 12.97 -36.13
C SER A 95 -4.97 12.81 -35.34
N ALA A 96 -3.86 13.32 -35.87
CA ALA A 96 -2.55 13.29 -35.21
C ALA A 96 -2.52 14.11 -33.90
N ALA A 97 -3.26 15.21 -33.85
CA ALA A 97 -3.39 16.06 -32.66
C ALA A 97 -4.37 15.52 -31.61
N GLY A 98 -5.08 14.42 -31.91
CA GLY A 98 -6.10 13.84 -31.04
C GLY A 98 -7.47 14.55 -31.09
N ASP A 99 -7.69 15.47 -32.03
CA ASP A 99 -8.99 16.08 -32.32
C ASP A 99 -9.79 15.22 -33.31
N HIS A 100 -10.24 14.09 -32.79
CA HIS A 100 -10.96 13.07 -33.57
C HIS A 100 -12.33 13.55 -34.06
N ALA A 101 -12.95 14.51 -33.35
CA ALA A 101 -14.25 15.05 -33.73
C ALA A 101 -14.11 15.88 -35.02
N ARG A 102 -13.13 16.77 -35.05
CA ARG A 102 -12.82 17.57 -36.23
C ARG A 102 -12.35 16.71 -37.40
N ALA A 103 -11.48 15.72 -37.15
CA ALA A 103 -11.07 14.78 -38.19
C ALA A 103 -12.28 14.06 -38.82
N GLY A 104 -13.25 13.64 -38.00
CA GLY A 104 -14.47 13.02 -38.48
C GLY A 104 -15.39 13.95 -39.27
N ASP A 105 -15.46 15.23 -38.90
CA ASP A 105 -16.25 16.22 -39.65
C ASP A 105 -15.60 16.59 -40.99
N ASP A 106 -14.28 16.69 -41.04
CA ASP A 106 -13.53 16.89 -42.29
C ASP A 106 -13.66 15.67 -43.23
N VAL A 107 -13.57 14.44 -42.71
CA VAL A 107 -13.81 13.21 -43.49
C VAL A 107 -15.23 13.21 -44.11
N LYS A 108 -16.25 13.63 -43.36
CA LYS A 108 -17.61 13.77 -43.91
C LYS A 108 -17.68 14.85 -44.98
N ALA A 109 -17.06 16.01 -44.77
CA ALA A 109 -17.04 17.11 -45.74
C ALA A 109 -16.38 16.68 -47.06
N ILE A 110 -15.26 15.94 -46.98
CA ILE A 110 -14.58 15.36 -48.15
C ILE A 110 -15.52 14.42 -48.90
N ARG A 111 -16.23 13.52 -48.20
CA ARG A 111 -17.19 12.61 -48.84
C ARG A 111 -18.32 13.34 -49.55
N VAL A 112 -18.87 14.38 -48.94
CA VAL A 112 -19.89 15.24 -49.57
C VAL A 112 -19.33 15.92 -50.82
N ALA A 113 -18.09 16.40 -50.80
CA ALA A 113 -17.45 17.01 -51.96
C ALA A 113 -17.22 16.00 -53.10
N LEU A 114 -16.79 14.78 -52.77
CA LEU A 114 -16.61 13.68 -53.75
C LEU A 114 -17.95 13.28 -54.39
N ASP A 115 -19.02 13.17 -53.61
CA ASP A 115 -20.38 12.92 -54.13
C ASP A 115 -20.87 14.07 -55.03
N GLY A 116 -20.40 15.29 -54.77
CA GLY A 116 -20.63 16.49 -55.58
C GLY A 116 -19.77 16.59 -56.85
N GLY A 117 -18.87 15.63 -57.10
CA GLY A 117 -18.05 15.55 -58.31
C GLY A 117 -16.59 15.99 -58.15
N ALA A 118 -16.12 16.29 -56.92
CA ALA A 118 -14.70 16.47 -56.67
C ALA A 118 -13.92 15.16 -56.88
N MET A 119 -12.63 15.26 -57.24
CA MET A 119 -11.78 14.11 -57.51
C MET A 119 -10.58 14.11 -56.57
N LEU A 120 -10.20 12.93 -56.08
CA LEU A 120 -8.93 12.68 -55.40
C LEU A 120 -8.14 11.68 -56.22
N ASP A 121 -6.81 11.80 -56.21
CA ASP A 121 -5.95 10.79 -56.80
C ASP A 121 -6.00 9.45 -56.02
N ARG A 122 -5.34 8.41 -56.55
CA ARG A 122 -5.39 7.08 -55.89
C ARG A 122 -4.70 7.07 -54.53
N GLN A 123 -3.67 7.88 -54.34
CA GLN A 123 -2.92 7.93 -53.08
C GLN A 123 -3.73 8.64 -52.00
N ASP A 124 -4.39 9.75 -52.33
CA ASP A 124 -5.27 10.50 -51.45
C ASP A 124 -6.56 9.74 -51.14
N GLN A 125 -7.06 8.92 -52.07
CA GLN A 125 -8.12 7.95 -51.78
C GLN A 125 -7.69 6.92 -50.71
N ALA A 126 -6.45 6.42 -50.78
CA ALA A 126 -5.91 5.51 -49.77
C ALA A 126 -5.69 6.20 -48.42
N ARG A 127 -5.23 7.46 -48.41
CA ARG A 127 -5.10 8.31 -47.20
C ARG A 127 -6.46 8.59 -46.56
N LEU A 128 -7.47 8.94 -47.35
CA LEU A 128 -8.85 9.13 -46.86
C LEU A 128 -9.39 7.84 -46.23
N MET A 129 -9.17 6.69 -46.86
CA MET A 129 -9.59 5.39 -46.32
C MET A 129 -8.89 5.08 -44.99
N ARG A 130 -7.58 5.35 -44.88
CA ARG A 130 -6.85 5.23 -43.60
C ARG A 130 -7.49 6.11 -42.52
N LEU A 131 -7.80 7.37 -42.83
CA LEU A 131 -8.47 8.29 -41.91
C LEU A 131 -9.85 7.82 -41.48
N GLU A 132 -10.66 7.28 -42.39
CA GLU A 132 -11.95 6.69 -42.07
C GLU A 132 -11.83 5.54 -41.08
N GLY A 133 -10.80 4.70 -41.24
CA GLY A 133 -10.48 3.64 -40.29
C GLY A 133 -10.13 4.17 -38.91
N LEU A 134 -9.28 5.21 -38.83
CA LEU A 134 -8.91 5.86 -37.56
C LEU A 134 -10.11 6.54 -36.89
N VAL A 135 -10.93 7.28 -37.65
CA VAL A 135 -12.16 7.91 -37.15
C VAL A 135 -13.15 6.85 -36.64
N ALA A 136 -13.28 5.72 -37.33
CA ALA A 136 -14.10 4.60 -36.86
C ALA A 136 -13.57 4.03 -35.53
N ALA A 137 -12.25 3.87 -35.39
CA ALA A 137 -11.65 3.41 -34.14
C ALA A 137 -11.91 4.41 -32.99
N ASP A 138 -11.83 5.70 -33.27
CA ASP A 138 -12.11 6.74 -32.28
C ASP A 138 -13.57 6.79 -31.87
N GLN A 139 -14.47 6.40 -32.76
CA GLN A 139 -15.88 6.19 -32.48
C GLN A 139 -16.17 4.85 -31.77
N GLY A 140 -15.16 3.99 -31.60
CA GLY A 140 -15.29 2.70 -30.95
C GLY A 140 -15.85 1.59 -31.86
N ASP A 141 -15.96 1.82 -33.17
CA ASP A 141 -16.29 0.78 -34.15
C ASP A 141 -15.00 0.10 -34.62
N LEU A 142 -14.48 -0.79 -33.77
CA LEU A 142 -13.20 -1.46 -33.99
C LEU A 142 -13.23 -2.43 -35.18
N VAL A 143 -14.39 -3.03 -35.46
CA VAL A 143 -14.56 -3.94 -36.60
C VAL A 143 -14.51 -3.16 -37.91
N LEU A 144 -15.21 -2.03 -37.98
CA LEU A 144 -15.12 -1.14 -39.13
C LEU A 144 -13.69 -0.60 -39.27
N ALA A 145 -13.08 -0.17 -38.17
CA ALA A 145 -11.71 0.37 -38.19
C ALA A 145 -10.71 -0.63 -38.77
N GLU A 146 -10.67 -1.85 -38.25
CA GLU A 146 -9.74 -2.89 -38.70
C GLU A 146 -9.95 -3.24 -40.18
N ARG A 147 -11.22 -3.39 -40.60
CA ARG A 147 -11.56 -3.66 -42.00
C ARG A 147 -11.12 -2.52 -42.92
N THR A 148 -11.45 -1.28 -42.58
CA THR A 148 -11.16 -0.11 -43.42
C THR A 148 -9.65 0.16 -43.47
N LEU A 149 -8.93 0.02 -42.35
CA LEU A 149 -7.47 0.11 -42.33
C LEU A 149 -6.83 -0.99 -43.17
N SER A 150 -7.31 -2.23 -43.10
CA SER A 150 -6.81 -3.31 -43.96
C SER A 150 -6.99 -3.01 -45.46
N GLN A 151 -8.13 -2.43 -45.84
CA GLN A 151 -8.38 -1.99 -47.21
C GLN A 151 -7.45 -0.83 -47.62
N ALA A 152 -7.20 0.12 -46.72
CA ALA A 152 -6.26 1.22 -46.97
C ALA A 152 -4.83 0.69 -47.16
N ARG A 153 -4.44 -0.31 -46.37
CA ARG A 153 -3.15 -1.00 -46.51
C ARG A 153 -2.99 -1.65 -47.88
N ASP A 154 -4.01 -2.40 -48.32
CA ASP A 154 -4.02 -3.04 -49.63
C ASP A 154 -3.97 -2.00 -50.77
N ALA A 155 -4.64 -0.86 -50.60
CA ALA A 155 -4.57 0.25 -51.55
C ALA A 155 -3.15 0.84 -51.65
N PHE A 156 -2.47 1.07 -50.53
CA PHE A 156 -1.07 1.53 -50.54
C PHE A 156 -0.10 0.50 -51.13
N LEU A 157 -0.31 -0.79 -50.85
CA LEU A 157 0.46 -1.87 -51.47
C LEU A 157 0.29 -1.89 -53.00
N GLY A 158 -0.94 -1.70 -53.49
CA GLY A 158 -1.21 -1.59 -54.92
C GLY A 158 -0.57 -0.38 -55.61
N LEU A 159 -0.14 0.61 -54.84
CA LEU A 159 0.55 1.83 -55.29
C LEU A 159 2.07 1.78 -55.07
N ASP A 160 2.61 0.69 -54.54
CA ASP A 160 4.03 0.56 -54.14
C ASP A 160 4.48 1.65 -53.15
N HIS A 161 3.57 2.08 -52.28
CA HIS A 161 3.79 3.20 -51.37
C HIS A 161 4.17 2.72 -49.96
N GLU A 162 5.44 2.31 -49.78
CA GLU A 162 5.97 1.68 -48.55
C GLU A 162 5.65 2.45 -47.26
N ASN A 163 5.83 3.79 -47.26
CA ASN A 163 5.55 4.63 -46.09
C ASN A 163 4.06 4.62 -45.69
N GLY A 164 3.17 4.44 -46.66
CA GLY A 164 1.73 4.37 -46.43
C GLY A 164 1.34 3.04 -45.78
N VAL A 165 1.93 1.95 -46.28
CA VAL A 165 1.79 0.60 -45.69
C VAL A 165 2.30 0.60 -44.24
N ALA A 166 3.51 1.12 -44.01
CA ALA A 166 4.10 1.20 -42.67
C ALA A 166 3.25 2.05 -41.71
N GLY A 167 2.66 3.15 -42.20
CA GLY A 167 1.75 3.99 -41.41
C GLY A 167 0.49 3.22 -40.98
N VAL A 168 -0.15 2.49 -41.89
CA VAL A 168 -1.34 1.68 -41.57
C VAL A 168 -1.00 0.50 -40.67
N ASP A 169 0.16 -0.16 -40.87
CA ASP A 169 0.64 -1.24 -40.00
C ASP A 169 0.86 -0.74 -38.56
N GLY A 170 1.40 0.47 -38.40
CA GLY A 170 1.52 1.14 -37.10
C GLY A 170 0.17 1.42 -36.44
N ASP A 171 -0.82 1.87 -37.21
CA ASP A 171 -2.17 2.12 -36.70
C ASP A 171 -2.86 0.82 -36.25
N LEU A 172 -2.75 -0.25 -37.04
CA LEU A 172 -3.28 -1.57 -36.71
C LEU A 172 -2.61 -2.15 -35.45
N LEU A 173 -1.28 -2.01 -35.33
CA LEU A 173 -0.54 -2.41 -34.13
C LEU A 173 -1.04 -1.63 -32.90
N MET A 174 -1.17 -0.31 -33.00
CA MET A 174 -1.66 0.55 -31.93
C MET A 174 -3.09 0.18 -31.50
N LEU A 175 -3.98 -0.15 -32.44
CA LEU A 175 -5.32 -0.66 -32.13
C LEU A 175 -5.29 -2.01 -31.41
N ALA A 176 -4.47 -2.95 -31.87
CA ALA A 176 -4.32 -4.26 -31.23
C ALA A 176 -3.76 -4.13 -29.80
N VAL A 177 -2.77 -3.26 -29.58
CA VAL A 177 -2.23 -2.95 -28.25
C VAL A 177 -3.31 -2.30 -27.35
N ARG A 178 -4.11 -1.38 -27.89
CA ARG A 178 -5.24 -0.75 -27.15
C ARG A 178 -6.27 -1.80 -26.72
N GLN A 179 -6.57 -2.77 -27.58
CA GLN A 179 -7.47 -3.89 -27.28
C GLN A 179 -6.86 -4.90 -26.30
N GLY A 180 -5.54 -4.88 -26.08
CA GLY A 180 -4.86 -5.78 -25.16
C GLY A 180 -4.45 -7.11 -25.80
N VAL A 181 -4.29 -7.16 -27.13
CA VAL A 181 -3.75 -8.33 -27.84
C VAL A 181 -2.30 -8.56 -27.40
N GLU A 182 -2.03 -9.72 -26.79
CA GLU A 182 -0.75 -9.99 -26.14
C GLU A 182 0.44 -10.00 -27.11
N SER A 183 0.28 -10.59 -28.30
CA SER A 183 1.34 -10.59 -29.33
C SER A 183 1.68 -9.18 -29.79
N ALA A 184 0.67 -8.35 -30.04
CA ALA A 184 0.86 -6.95 -30.44
C ALA A 184 1.56 -6.12 -29.37
N ALA A 185 1.22 -6.32 -28.09
CA ALA A 185 1.94 -5.68 -26.99
C ALA A 185 3.41 -6.10 -26.98
N SER A 186 3.68 -7.41 -27.12
CA SER A 186 5.05 -7.94 -27.15
C SER A 186 5.86 -7.41 -28.33
N ASP A 187 5.25 -7.32 -29.51
CA ASP A 187 5.87 -6.77 -30.72
C ASP A 187 6.23 -5.29 -30.55
N ALA A 188 5.31 -4.48 -29.99
CA ALA A 188 5.55 -3.06 -29.73
C ALA A 188 6.68 -2.83 -28.70
N VAL A 189 6.78 -3.70 -27.69
CA VAL A 189 7.84 -3.67 -26.67
C VAL A 189 9.19 -4.09 -27.26
N SER A 190 9.21 -5.15 -28.06
CA SER A 190 10.44 -5.75 -28.62
C SER A 190 10.94 -5.07 -29.89
N GLY A 191 10.11 -4.21 -30.50
CA GLY A 191 10.44 -3.46 -31.71
C GLY A 191 11.59 -2.45 -31.55
N PRO A 192 11.95 -1.72 -32.61
CA PRO A 192 13.04 -0.74 -32.58
C PRO A 192 12.80 0.38 -31.55
N PRO A 193 13.84 1.06 -31.02
CA PRO A 193 13.68 2.19 -30.12
C PRO A 193 12.77 3.28 -30.71
N PRO A 194 11.80 3.82 -29.94
CA PRO A 194 10.92 4.88 -30.41
C PRO A 194 11.74 6.15 -30.70
N ARG A 195 11.35 6.86 -31.74
CA ARG A 195 11.94 8.13 -32.19
C ARG A 195 10.93 9.27 -32.12
N THR A 196 9.64 8.97 -32.24
CA THR A 196 8.55 9.95 -32.18
C THR A 196 7.75 9.82 -30.88
N THR A 197 7.12 10.92 -30.45
CA THR A 197 6.23 10.92 -29.27
C THR A 197 5.12 9.88 -29.35
N ALA A 198 4.55 9.65 -30.54
CA ALA A 198 3.51 8.64 -30.76
C ALA A 198 4.04 7.21 -30.54
N GLU A 199 5.24 6.90 -31.02
CA GLU A 199 5.88 5.59 -30.78
C GLU A 199 6.20 5.37 -29.29
N TYR A 200 6.66 6.41 -28.58
CA TYR A 200 6.85 6.37 -27.13
C TYR A 200 5.54 6.06 -26.39
N LEU A 201 4.43 6.70 -26.78
CA LEU A 201 3.10 6.44 -26.20
C LEU A 201 2.62 5.01 -26.47
N VAL A 202 2.78 4.50 -27.68
CA VAL A 202 2.42 3.11 -28.03
C VAL A 202 3.25 2.11 -27.23
N ARG A 203 4.56 2.32 -27.11
CA ARG A 203 5.43 1.45 -26.30
C ARG A 203 5.08 1.50 -24.82
N ALA A 204 4.83 2.68 -24.27
CA ALA A 204 4.41 2.83 -22.88
C ALA A 204 3.07 2.12 -22.61
N LEU A 205 2.11 2.25 -23.54
CA LEU A 205 0.84 1.53 -23.47
C LEU A 205 1.05 0.01 -23.52
N ALA A 206 1.90 -0.49 -24.42
CA ALA A 206 2.22 -1.91 -24.53
C ALA A 206 2.86 -2.46 -23.25
N LEU A 207 3.85 -1.74 -22.69
CA LEU A 207 4.44 -2.08 -21.39
C LEU A 207 3.40 -2.09 -20.26
N ARG A 208 2.44 -1.15 -20.26
CA ARG A 208 1.33 -1.15 -19.31
C ARG A 208 0.42 -2.37 -19.49
N ARG A 209 0.16 -2.80 -20.73
CA ARG A 209 -0.61 -4.04 -21.02
C ARG A 209 0.12 -5.30 -20.56
N GLU A 210 1.45 -5.30 -20.54
CA GLU A 210 2.28 -6.34 -19.94
C GLU A 210 2.44 -6.23 -18.42
N LEU A 211 1.76 -5.26 -17.78
CA LEU A 211 1.84 -4.94 -16.36
C LEU A 211 3.23 -4.47 -15.90
N ARG A 212 4.05 -3.89 -16.78
CA ARG A 212 5.41 -3.38 -16.51
C ARG A 212 5.40 -1.86 -16.32
N TYR A 213 4.75 -1.39 -15.27
CA TYR A 213 4.44 0.02 -15.06
C TYR A 213 5.68 0.90 -14.88
N GLU A 214 6.69 0.43 -14.15
CA GLU A 214 7.94 1.20 -13.99
C GLU A 214 8.69 1.42 -15.30
N GLN A 215 8.64 0.44 -16.20
CA GLN A 215 9.29 0.52 -17.50
C GLN A 215 8.51 1.44 -18.45
N ALA A 216 7.18 1.36 -18.42
CA ALA A 216 6.31 2.32 -19.12
C ALA A 216 6.58 3.75 -18.64
N TYR A 217 6.72 3.94 -17.32
CA TYR A 217 7.00 5.25 -16.71
C TYR A 217 8.34 5.80 -17.19
N ARG A 218 9.41 4.98 -17.17
CA ARG A 218 10.73 5.35 -17.71
C ARG A 218 10.69 5.68 -19.20
N THR A 219 9.92 4.94 -19.99
CA THR A 219 9.75 5.18 -21.43
C THR A 219 9.19 6.58 -21.68
N LEU A 220 8.22 7.03 -20.88
CA LEU A 220 7.65 8.38 -21.02
C LEU A 220 8.56 9.49 -20.47
N LEU A 221 9.37 9.22 -19.43
CA LEU A 221 10.40 10.16 -19.00
C LEU A 221 11.47 10.34 -20.07
N GLU A 222 11.89 9.25 -20.74
CA GLU A 222 12.82 9.32 -21.85
C GLU A 222 12.26 10.15 -23.02
N CYS A 223 10.95 10.02 -23.31
CA CYS A 223 10.27 10.87 -24.29
C CYS A 223 10.42 12.37 -23.93
N LEU A 224 10.16 12.74 -22.68
CA LEU A 224 10.28 14.12 -22.20
C LEU A 224 11.72 14.67 -22.28
N GLU A 225 12.72 13.81 -22.16
CA GLU A 225 14.13 14.20 -22.21
C GLU A 225 14.69 14.29 -23.64
N ARG A 226 14.28 13.38 -24.53
CA ARG A 226 14.89 13.21 -25.86
C ARG A 226 14.15 13.89 -26.99
N THR A 227 12.89 14.29 -26.78
CA THR A 227 12.04 14.86 -27.83
C THR A 227 11.51 16.22 -27.44
N GLU A 228 11.49 17.15 -28.39
CA GLU A 228 10.70 18.36 -28.24
C GLU A 228 9.23 18.00 -28.49
N ILE A 229 8.46 17.90 -27.40
CA ILE A 229 7.06 17.47 -27.49
C ILE A 229 6.21 18.64 -27.99
N ASP A 230 5.60 18.45 -29.16
CA ASP A 230 4.60 19.35 -29.73
C ASP A 230 3.49 19.63 -28.70
N PRO A 231 3.02 20.89 -28.56
CA PRO A 231 1.99 21.26 -27.58
C PRO A 231 0.75 20.37 -27.60
N SER A 232 0.31 19.92 -28.79
CA SER A 232 -0.87 19.04 -28.93
C SER A 232 -0.68 17.64 -28.31
N LEU A 233 0.56 17.17 -28.18
CA LEU A 233 0.87 15.83 -27.65
C LEU A 233 1.32 15.84 -26.18
N ARG A 234 1.47 17.02 -25.56
CA ARG A 234 1.86 17.11 -24.14
C ARG A 234 0.84 16.50 -23.21
N LEU A 235 -0.46 16.74 -23.45
CA LEU A 235 -1.52 16.22 -22.59
C LEU A 235 -1.55 14.67 -22.56
N PRO A 236 -1.55 13.95 -23.71
CA PRO A 236 -1.47 12.49 -23.72
C PRO A 236 -0.29 11.91 -22.93
N VAL A 237 0.91 12.49 -23.06
CA VAL A 237 2.11 12.03 -22.33
C VAL A 237 1.95 12.22 -20.83
N LEU A 238 1.52 13.40 -20.40
CA LEU A 238 1.29 13.69 -18.98
C LEU A 238 0.15 12.84 -18.41
N ALA A 239 -0.90 12.59 -19.19
CA ALA A 239 -2.03 11.76 -18.79
C ALA A 239 -1.62 10.31 -18.51
N GLU A 240 -0.86 9.69 -19.42
CA GLU A 240 -0.34 8.34 -19.22
C GLU A 240 0.67 8.27 -18.05
N LEU A 241 1.52 9.29 -17.88
CA LEU A 241 2.39 9.39 -16.69
C LEU A 241 1.58 9.42 -15.39
N THR A 242 0.50 10.21 -15.34
CA THR A 242 -0.40 10.27 -14.18
C THR A 242 -1.03 8.91 -13.90
N VAL A 243 -1.53 8.20 -14.92
CA VAL A 243 -2.07 6.83 -14.75
C VAL A 243 -1.00 5.90 -14.16
N LEU A 244 0.22 5.92 -14.68
CA LEU A 244 1.32 5.08 -14.18
C LEU A 244 1.73 5.42 -12.74
N LEU A 245 1.64 6.69 -12.34
CA LEU A 245 1.86 7.10 -10.95
C LEU A 245 0.80 6.51 -10.01
N TRP A 246 -0.48 6.52 -10.41
CA TRP A 246 -1.54 5.84 -9.65
C TRP A 246 -1.31 4.33 -9.55
N LEU A 247 -0.97 3.68 -10.67
CA LEU A 247 -0.69 2.23 -10.72
C LEU A 247 0.53 1.82 -9.89
N THR A 248 1.52 2.71 -9.79
CA THR A 248 2.71 2.52 -8.93
C THR A 248 2.53 3.07 -7.51
N ARG A 249 1.29 3.39 -7.11
CA ARG A 249 0.90 3.87 -5.75
C ARG A 249 1.62 5.15 -5.33
N ARG A 250 1.71 6.15 -6.22
CA ARG A 250 2.33 7.46 -5.99
C ARG A 250 1.31 8.61 -6.24
N PRO A 251 0.21 8.66 -5.47
CA PRO A 251 -0.85 9.65 -5.68
C PRO A 251 -0.37 11.10 -5.43
N ASP A 252 0.60 11.29 -4.54
CA ASP A 252 1.21 12.59 -4.25
C ASP A 252 1.92 13.19 -5.46
N LEU A 253 2.62 12.36 -6.24
CA LEU A 253 3.25 12.79 -7.49
C LEU A 253 2.21 13.02 -8.59
N ALA A 254 1.15 12.20 -8.63
CA ALA A 254 0.06 12.37 -9.58
C ALA A 254 -0.63 13.73 -9.40
N GLU A 255 -0.89 14.14 -8.15
CA GLU A 255 -1.44 15.46 -7.84
C GLU A 255 -0.48 16.61 -8.17
N ARG A 256 0.83 16.43 -8.00
CA ARG A 256 1.82 17.44 -8.41
C ARG A 256 1.88 17.67 -9.92
N LEU A 257 1.52 16.68 -10.74
CA LEU A 257 1.42 16.84 -12.20
C LEU A 257 0.16 17.59 -12.65
N ARG A 258 -0.84 17.75 -11.77
CA ARG A 258 -2.14 18.31 -12.14
C ARG A 258 -2.07 19.73 -12.74
N PRO A 259 -1.27 20.69 -12.22
CA PRO A 259 -1.12 21.99 -12.87
C PRO A 259 -0.59 21.88 -14.30
N MET A 260 0.41 21.02 -14.53
CA MET A 260 0.99 20.80 -15.87
C MET A 260 -0.03 20.18 -16.84
N LEU A 261 -0.87 19.27 -16.36
CA LEU A 261 -1.99 18.71 -17.13
C LEU A 261 -2.98 19.79 -17.55
N LEU A 262 -3.32 20.71 -16.65
CA LEU A 262 -4.24 21.82 -16.94
C LEU A 262 -3.67 22.80 -17.95
N ASP A 263 -2.37 23.11 -17.86
CA ASP A 263 -1.68 23.97 -18.82
C ASP A 263 -1.61 23.31 -20.20
N ALA A 264 -1.28 22.01 -20.26
CA ALA A 264 -1.29 21.25 -21.50
C ALA A 264 -2.69 21.17 -22.11
N ALA A 265 -3.72 21.02 -21.29
CA ALA A 265 -5.10 21.01 -21.77
C ALA A 265 -5.53 22.35 -22.37
N ALA A 266 -5.09 23.49 -21.80
CA ALA A 266 -5.38 24.81 -22.34
C ALA A 266 -4.72 25.07 -23.71
N GLN A 267 -3.61 24.37 -24.00
CA GLN A 267 -2.85 24.47 -25.25
C GLN A 267 -3.29 23.43 -26.30
N SER A 268 -4.22 22.54 -25.95
CA SER A 268 -4.74 21.52 -26.86
C SER A 268 -5.62 22.13 -27.96
N PRO A 269 -5.70 21.52 -29.17
CA PRO A 269 -6.61 21.96 -30.23
C PRO A 269 -8.08 22.08 -29.81
N ASP A 270 -8.55 21.20 -28.91
CA ASP A 270 -9.85 21.31 -28.23
C ASP A 270 -9.64 21.41 -26.70
N PRO A 271 -9.51 22.64 -26.16
CA PRO A 271 -9.29 22.85 -24.73
C PRO A 271 -10.44 22.33 -23.86
N ALA A 272 -11.67 22.31 -24.38
CA ALA A 272 -12.82 21.86 -23.61
C ALA A 272 -12.85 20.33 -23.48
N ALA A 273 -12.55 19.59 -24.55
CA ALA A 273 -12.38 18.14 -24.49
C ALA A 273 -11.15 17.75 -23.68
N ALA A 274 -10.05 18.48 -23.84
CA ALA A 274 -8.83 18.27 -23.09
C ALA A 274 -9.04 18.48 -21.58
N ARG A 275 -9.77 19.53 -21.18
CA ARG A 275 -10.12 19.76 -19.78
C ARG A 275 -10.96 18.61 -19.20
N ARG A 276 -11.93 18.09 -19.96
CA ARG A 276 -12.70 16.91 -19.57
C ARG A 276 -11.85 15.64 -19.43
N GLU A 277 -10.72 15.51 -20.16
CA GLU A 277 -9.77 14.42 -19.95
C GLU A 277 -8.99 14.59 -18.64
N VAL A 278 -8.51 15.80 -18.34
CA VAL A 278 -7.83 16.06 -17.06
C VAL A 278 -8.76 15.82 -15.87
N ASP A 279 -10.02 16.29 -15.96
CA ASP A 279 -11.01 16.06 -14.91
C ASP A 279 -11.35 14.56 -14.76
N ARG A 280 -11.13 13.73 -15.80
CA ARG A 280 -11.31 12.27 -15.72
C ARG A 280 -10.17 11.55 -15.00
N LEU A 281 -8.94 12.07 -15.09
CA LEU A 281 -7.79 11.55 -14.34
C LEU A 281 -7.90 11.81 -12.84
N SER A 282 -8.79 12.71 -12.42
CA SER A 282 -9.13 12.94 -11.02
C SER A 282 -10.14 11.89 -10.52
N PRO A 283 -9.94 11.31 -9.33
CA PRO A 283 -10.89 10.38 -8.70
C PRO A 283 -12.30 10.96 -8.50
N GLU A 284 -12.43 12.28 -8.37
CA GLU A 284 -13.67 12.97 -8.01
C GLU A 284 -14.45 13.56 -9.20
N GLY A 285 -13.91 13.50 -10.41
CA GLY A 285 -14.54 14.12 -11.57
C GLY A 285 -15.86 13.44 -11.95
N VAL A 286 -16.90 14.21 -12.28
CA VAL A 286 -18.12 13.71 -12.95
C VAL A 286 -18.23 14.41 -14.30
N ALA A 287 -17.44 13.98 -15.27
CA ALA A 287 -17.64 14.40 -16.65
C ALA A 287 -18.75 13.51 -17.24
N ASP A 288 -19.89 14.10 -17.60
CA ASP A 288 -20.98 13.43 -18.31
C ASP A 288 -20.59 13.23 -19.79
N PRO A 289 -20.33 11.98 -20.23
CA PRO A 289 -20.00 11.68 -21.61
C PRO A 289 -21.20 11.06 -22.31
N THR A 290 -22.45 11.47 -22.02
CA THR A 290 -23.67 10.98 -22.70
C THR A 290 -23.60 11.02 -24.22
N ARG A 291 -22.63 11.76 -24.79
CA ARG A 291 -22.32 11.84 -26.23
C ARG A 291 -21.04 11.10 -26.69
N SER A 292 -20.28 10.46 -25.80
CA SER A 292 -19.09 9.71 -26.20
C SER A 292 -19.48 8.43 -26.93
N PRO A 293 -18.96 8.19 -28.15
CA PRO A 293 -19.26 6.97 -28.88
C PRO A 293 -18.47 5.76 -28.34
N ARG A 294 -17.35 5.99 -27.63
CA ARG A 294 -16.48 4.94 -27.07
C ARG A 294 -17.14 4.19 -25.91
N PHE A 295 -17.17 2.86 -26.00
CA PHE A 295 -17.76 1.94 -25.02
C PHE A 295 -17.17 2.12 -23.62
N GLU A 296 -15.84 2.08 -23.49
CA GLU A 296 -15.12 2.18 -22.22
C GLU A 296 -15.49 3.43 -21.41
N ARG A 297 -15.63 4.58 -22.10
CA ARG A 297 -16.00 5.86 -21.48
C ARG A 297 -17.44 5.83 -20.94
N ARG A 298 -18.34 5.11 -21.62
CA ARG A 298 -19.73 4.97 -21.17
C ARG A 298 -19.84 4.00 -19.99
N ILE A 299 -19.05 2.93 -19.97
CA ILE A 299 -18.94 2.04 -18.80
C ILE A 299 -18.37 2.81 -17.60
N GLU A 300 -17.29 3.56 -17.78
CA GLU A 300 -16.71 4.37 -16.71
C GLU A 300 -17.73 5.36 -16.12
N TYR A 301 -18.53 6.01 -16.99
CA TYR A 301 -19.62 6.87 -16.54
C TYR A 301 -20.72 6.12 -15.80
N ALA A 302 -21.10 4.93 -16.25
CA ALA A 302 -22.06 4.08 -15.52
C ALA A 302 -21.55 3.78 -14.11
N ARG A 303 -20.25 3.46 -13.94
CA ARG A 303 -19.64 3.25 -12.62
C ARG A 303 -19.68 4.51 -11.76
N ARG A 304 -19.40 5.69 -12.33
CA ARG A 304 -19.52 6.97 -11.61
C ARG A 304 -20.97 7.25 -11.16
N LEU A 305 -21.97 6.90 -11.98
CA LEU A 305 -23.38 6.98 -11.60
C LEU A 305 -23.70 6.06 -10.41
N LEU A 306 -23.14 4.85 -10.37
CA LEU A 306 -23.28 3.93 -9.22
C LEU A 306 -22.69 4.53 -7.95
N VAL A 307 -21.46 5.08 -8.02
CA VAL A 307 -20.82 5.78 -6.89
C VAL A 307 -21.66 6.96 -6.40
N ALA A 308 -22.31 7.67 -7.32
CA ALA A 308 -23.21 8.79 -7.01
C ALA A 308 -24.62 8.34 -6.56
N GLY A 309 -24.89 7.03 -6.39
CA GLY A 309 -26.19 6.49 -5.96
C GLY A 309 -27.30 6.62 -7.02
N ARG A 310 -26.96 6.85 -8.30
CA ARG A 310 -27.92 7.03 -9.40
C ARG A 310 -28.21 5.71 -10.12
N LEU A 311 -28.70 4.71 -9.39
CA LEU A 311 -28.79 3.32 -9.86
C LEU A 311 -29.66 3.15 -11.13
N ALA A 312 -30.82 3.80 -11.19
CA ALA A 312 -31.72 3.72 -12.36
C ALA A 312 -31.09 4.29 -13.65
N GLN A 313 -30.25 5.33 -13.53
CA GLN A 313 -29.55 5.90 -14.68
C GLN A 313 -28.43 4.97 -15.14
N ALA A 314 -27.69 4.37 -14.20
CA ALA A 314 -26.66 3.39 -14.49
C ALA A 314 -27.24 2.14 -15.17
N GLU A 315 -28.36 1.61 -14.66
CA GLU A 315 -29.06 0.47 -15.26
C GLU A 315 -29.47 0.75 -16.70
N LYS A 316 -30.15 1.87 -16.95
CA LYS A 316 -30.59 2.25 -18.30
C LYS A 316 -29.40 2.27 -19.27
N LEU A 317 -28.29 2.87 -18.83
CA LEU A 317 -27.07 2.94 -19.63
C LEU A 317 -26.45 1.56 -19.87
N LEU A 318 -26.41 0.68 -18.86
CA LEU A 318 -25.89 -0.68 -19.02
C LEU A 318 -26.74 -1.51 -19.99
N LEU A 319 -28.07 -1.37 -19.95
CA LEU A 319 -28.97 -2.03 -20.91
C LEU A 319 -28.70 -1.56 -22.35
N GLU A 320 -28.50 -0.25 -22.56
CA GLU A 320 -28.11 0.30 -23.88
C GLU A 320 -26.75 -0.21 -24.36
N LEU A 321 -25.84 -0.54 -23.45
CA LEU A 321 -24.48 -0.99 -23.75
C LEU A 321 -24.36 -2.50 -23.95
N ARG A 322 -25.32 -3.30 -23.45
CA ARG A 322 -25.25 -4.77 -23.41
C ARG A 322 -24.90 -5.38 -24.76
N ASP A 323 -25.65 -5.03 -25.81
CA ASP A 323 -25.47 -5.61 -27.14
C ASP A 323 -24.31 -4.97 -27.93
N ARG A 324 -23.70 -3.92 -27.38
CA ARG A 324 -22.58 -3.17 -27.96
C ARG A 324 -21.21 -3.63 -27.45
N ALA A 325 -21.15 -4.40 -26.37
CA ALA A 325 -19.89 -4.96 -25.89
C ALA A 325 -19.25 -5.89 -26.94
N ARG A 326 -17.96 -5.72 -27.23
CA ARG A 326 -17.21 -6.50 -28.22
C ARG A 326 -15.84 -6.90 -27.67
N GLY A 327 -15.46 -8.16 -27.86
CA GLY A 327 -14.21 -8.70 -27.34
C GLY A 327 -14.22 -8.89 -25.81
N GLU A 328 -13.17 -9.53 -25.30
CA GLU A 328 -13.07 -9.92 -23.89
C GLU A 328 -13.11 -8.72 -22.93
N ARG A 329 -12.42 -7.63 -23.31
CA ARG A 329 -12.30 -6.43 -22.48
C ARG A 329 -13.64 -5.76 -22.20
N ASP A 330 -14.43 -5.48 -23.24
CA ASP A 330 -15.72 -4.79 -23.09
C ASP A 330 -16.73 -5.67 -22.35
N VAL A 331 -16.74 -6.97 -22.66
CA VAL A 331 -17.62 -7.94 -22.01
C VAL A 331 -17.30 -8.03 -20.51
N ALA A 332 -16.01 -8.16 -20.15
CA ALA A 332 -15.60 -8.20 -18.76
C ALA A 332 -15.93 -6.89 -18.02
N ALA A 333 -15.69 -5.73 -18.64
CA ALA A 333 -16.01 -4.43 -18.06
C ALA A 333 -17.52 -4.23 -17.85
N TRP A 334 -18.35 -4.66 -18.80
CA TRP A 334 -19.80 -4.62 -18.66
C TRP A 334 -20.30 -5.49 -17.51
N HIS A 335 -19.85 -6.75 -17.46
CA HIS A 335 -20.22 -7.69 -16.40
C HIS A 335 -19.77 -7.20 -15.02
N LEU A 336 -18.56 -6.61 -14.94
CA LEU A 336 -18.07 -6.02 -13.69
C LEU A 336 -19.00 -4.91 -13.21
N THR A 337 -19.37 -3.96 -14.08
CA THR A 337 -20.24 -2.84 -13.72
C THR A 337 -21.69 -3.27 -13.45
N ALA A 338 -22.19 -4.29 -14.16
CA ALA A 338 -23.47 -4.92 -13.84
C ALA A 338 -23.45 -5.55 -12.44
N GLY A 339 -22.36 -6.24 -12.08
CA GLY A 339 -22.16 -6.78 -10.73
C GLY A 339 -22.10 -5.69 -9.65
N GLU A 340 -21.43 -4.56 -9.91
CA GLU A 340 -21.43 -3.39 -9.03
C GLU A 340 -22.85 -2.82 -8.84
N LEU A 341 -23.65 -2.74 -9.90
CA LEU A 341 -25.05 -2.30 -9.83
C LEU A 341 -25.89 -3.21 -8.92
N GLU A 342 -25.77 -4.53 -9.07
CA GLU A 342 -26.55 -5.47 -8.25
C GLU A 342 -26.10 -5.43 -6.77
N LEU A 343 -24.81 -5.25 -6.49
CA LEU A 343 -24.34 -5.01 -5.12
C LEU A 343 -24.93 -3.73 -4.52
N ALA A 344 -25.03 -2.65 -5.31
CA ALA A 344 -25.63 -1.40 -4.86
C ALA A 344 -27.14 -1.54 -4.61
N ARG A 345 -27.85 -2.29 -5.46
CA ARG A 345 -29.28 -2.60 -5.26
C ARG A 345 -29.53 -3.44 -4.01
N HIS A 346 -28.68 -4.43 -3.76
CA HIS A 346 -28.73 -5.16 -2.50
C HIS A 346 -28.51 -4.21 -1.31
N HIS A 347 -27.56 -3.28 -1.39
CA HIS A 347 -27.32 -2.32 -0.32
C HIS A 347 -28.56 -1.45 -0.01
N GLU A 348 -29.33 -1.02 -1.02
CA GLU A 348 -30.56 -0.24 -0.83
C GLU A 348 -31.76 -1.08 -0.37
N SER A 349 -31.93 -2.28 -0.91
CA SER A 349 -33.15 -3.10 -0.71
C SER A 349 -33.03 -4.16 0.38
N GLY A 350 -31.81 -4.63 0.67
CA GLY A 350 -31.55 -5.81 1.48
C GLY A 350 -31.87 -7.15 0.80
N ASP A 351 -32.31 -7.16 -0.47
CA ASP A 351 -32.72 -8.39 -1.17
C ASP A 351 -31.51 -9.24 -1.57
N GLU A 352 -31.52 -10.51 -1.17
CA GLU A 352 -30.47 -11.47 -1.49
C GLU A 352 -30.49 -11.92 -2.96
N GLU A 353 -31.59 -11.73 -3.71
CA GLU A 353 -31.63 -12.04 -5.15
C GLU A 353 -30.58 -11.22 -5.91
N PHE A 354 -30.46 -9.93 -5.59
CA PHE A 354 -29.42 -9.07 -6.17
C PHE A 354 -28.00 -9.55 -5.82
N LEU A 355 -27.77 -10.16 -4.64
CA LEU A 355 -26.47 -10.77 -4.34
C LEU A 355 -26.18 -11.98 -5.24
N ARG A 356 -27.20 -12.82 -5.52
CA ARG A 356 -27.04 -13.97 -6.41
C ARG A 356 -26.74 -13.54 -7.83
N GLU A 357 -27.41 -12.48 -8.31
CA GLU A 357 -27.12 -11.92 -9.63
C GLU A 357 -25.75 -11.24 -9.67
N ALA A 358 -25.37 -10.49 -8.63
CA ALA A 358 -24.02 -9.95 -8.50
C ALA A 358 -22.96 -11.06 -8.59
N VAL A 359 -23.16 -12.20 -7.93
CA VAL A 359 -22.26 -13.36 -8.02
C VAL A 359 -22.15 -13.86 -9.47
N GLY A 360 -23.27 -13.98 -10.19
CA GLY A 360 -23.27 -14.40 -11.60
C GLY A 360 -22.49 -13.43 -12.49
N GLN A 361 -22.78 -12.13 -12.39
CA GLN A 361 -22.13 -11.08 -13.18
C GLN A 361 -20.62 -10.98 -12.88
N LEU A 362 -20.24 -10.98 -11.59
CA LEU A 362 -18.84 -10.85 -11.19
C LEU A 362 -18.02 -12.10 -11.50
N THR A 363 -18.64 -13.29 -11.50
CA THR A 363 -17.99 -14.52 -11.99
C THR A 363 -17.71 -14.40 -13.49
N ALA A 364 -18.70 -13.99 -14.29
CA ALA A 364 -18.51 -13.78 -15.73
C ALA A 364 -17.43 -12.72 -16.03
N ALA A 365 -17.36 -11.66 -15.23
CA ALA A 365 -16.31 -10.65 -15.34
C ALA A 365 -14.91 -11.22 -15.03
N ALA A 366 -14.78 -11.99 -13.95
CA ALA A 366 -13.51 -12.57 -13.54
C ALA A 366 -13.00 -13.65 -14.51
N ASP A 367 -13.91 -14.49 -15.01
CA ASP A 367 -13.59 -15.56 -15.96
C ASP A 367 -13.29 -15.00 -17.36
N GLY A 368 -14.00 -13.95 -17.78
CA GLY A 368 -13.76 -13.25 -19.05
C GLY A 368 -12.49 -12.40 -19.07
N ALA A 369 -11.95 -12.02 -17.91
CA ALA A 369 -10.73 -11.23 -17.77
C ALA A 369 -9.46 -12.11 -17.65
N GLY A 370 -9.33 -13.10 -18.54
CA GLY A 370 -8.26 -14.10 -18.49
C GLY A 370 -6.88 -13.63 -18.95
N SER A 371 -6.81 -12.64 -19.84
CA SER A 371 -5.57 -12.14 -20.43
C SER A 371 -4.75 -11.27 -19.47
N THR A 372 -3.44 -11.16 -19.73
CA THR A 372 -2.52 -10.37 -18.89
C THR A 372 -2.99 -8.91 -18.75
N ALA A 373 -3.45 -8.32 -19.86
CA ALA A 373 -3.91 -6.94 -19.94
C ALA A 373 -5.17 -6.64 -19.11
N LEU A 374 -5.93 -7.66 -18.69
CA LEU A 374 -7.18 -7.54 -17.93
C LEU A 374 -7.03 -7.97 -16.47
N THR A 375 -5.80 -8.22 -16.01
CA THR A 375 -5.50 -8.67 -14.64
C THR A 375 -6.14 -7.76 -13.58
N GLU A 376 -6.08 -6.44 -13.74
CA GLU A 376 -6.67 -5.50 -12.77
C GLU A 376 -8.21 -5.60 -12.72
N THR A 377 -8.86 -5.78 -13.87
CA THR A 377 -10.30 -6.03 -13.96
C THR A 377 -10.66 -7.33 -13.24
N ARG A 378 -9.86 -8.39 -13.43
CA ARG A 378 -10.05 -9.67 -12.77
C ARG A 378 -9.89 -9.59 -11.26
N VAL A 379 -8.83 -8.93 -10.78
CA VAL A 379 -8.61 -8.67 -9.35
C VAL A 379 -9.82 -7.97 -8.76
N PHE A 380 -10.27 -6.88 -9.38
CA PHE A 380 -11.38 -6.10 -8.86
C PHE A 380 -12.70 -6.88 -8.86
N ALA A 381 -12.97 -7.67 -9.92
CA ALA A 381 -14.12 -8.57 -9.98
C ALA A 381 -14.09 -9.63 -8.86
N LEU A 382 -12.93 -10.27 -8.63
CA LEU A 382 -12.75 -11.27 -7.57
C LEU A 382 -12.96 -10.67 -6.17
N ARG A 383 -12.47 -9.44 -5.93
CA ARG A 383 -12.69 -8.73 -4.64
C ARG A 383 -14.18 -8.52 -4.37
N LEU A 384 -14.91 -8.01 -5.35
CA LEU A 384 -16.36 -7.79 -5.24
C LEU A 384 -17.12 -9.11 -5.15
N LEU A 385 -16.72 -10.14 -5.91
CA LEU A 385 -17.32 -11.47 -5.88
C LEU A 385 -17.20 -12.08 -4.49
N GLY A 386 -16.03 -11.98 -3.86
CA GLY A 386 -15.82 -12.43 -2.49
C GLY A 386 -16.72 -11.70 -1.50
N ARG A 387 -16.92 -10.39 -1.65
CA ARG A 387 -17.86 -9.62 -0.80
C ARG A 387 -19.31 -10.07 -0.96
N ALA A 388 -19.75 -10.33 -2.19
CA ALA A 388 -21.09 -10.86 -2.47
C ALA A 388 -21.29 -12.23 -1.82
N LEU A 389 -20.31 -13.14 -1.99
CA LEU A 389 -20.31 -14.49 -1.43
C LEU A 389 -20.28 -14.47 0.10
N PHE A 390 -19.52 -13.55 0.71
CA PHE A 390 -19.48 -13.38 2.16
C PHE A 390 -20.85 -12.99 2.73
N LYS A 391 -21.54 -12.03 2.09
CA LYS A 391 -22.91 -11.64 2.48
C LYS A 391 -23.91 -12.80 2.36
N LEU A 392 -23.68 -13.71 1.40
CA LEU A 392 -24.42 -14.97 1.25
C LEU A 392 -23.94 -16.10 2.19
N LYS A 393 -23.06 -15.80 3.16
CA LYS A 393 -22.50 -16.77 4.14
C LYS A 393 -21.73 -17.92 3.51
N ALA A 394 -21.11 -17.67 2.35
CA ALA A 394 -20.26 -18.62 1.63
C ALA A 394 -18.76 -18.31 1.86
N ASP A 395 -18.34 -18.22 3.13
CA ASP A 395 -17.00 -17.79 3.57
C ASP A 395 -15.86 -18.49 2.80
N ASP A 396 -15.91 -19.81 2.66
CA ASP A 396 -14.84 -20.57 1.99
C ASP A 396 -14.66 -20.16 0.51
N ARG A 397 -15.76 -19.83 -0.18
CA ARG A 397 -15.73 -19.35 -1.57
C ARG A 397 -15.29 -17.89 -1.64
N ALA A 398 -15.72 -17.06 -0.68
CA ALA A 398 -15.29 -15.67 -0.58
C ALA A 398 -13.77 -15.58 -0.40
N ASP A 399 -13.23 -16.39 0.51
CA ASP A 399 -11.80 -16.50 0.77
C ASP A 399 -11.01 -16.93 -0.46
N ALA A 400 -11.50 -17.92 -1.20
CA ALA A 400 -10.85 -18.36 -2.43
C ALA A 400 -10.73 -17.22 -3.46
N CYS A 401 -11.76 -16.36 -3.57
CA CYS A 401 -11.71 -15.19 -4.45
C CYS A 401 -10.66 -14.17 -3.99
N TRP A 402 -10.60 -13.87 -2.69
CA TRP A 402 -9.65 -12.89 -2.15
C TRP A 402 -8.20 -13.36 -2.20
N VAL A 403 -7.96 -14.67 -1.97
CA VAL A 403 -6.63 -15.28 -2.13
C VAL A 403 -6.16 -15.18 -3.58
N GLU A 404 -7.00 -15.51 -4.56
CA GLU A 404 -6.62 -15.40 -5.97
C GLU A 404 -6.41 -13.94 -6.39
N ALA A 405 -7.24 -13.01 -5.90
CA ALA A 405 -7.06 -11.59 -6.15
C ALA A 405 -5.71 -11.08 -5.60
N HIS A 406 -5.35 -11.44 -4.37
CA HIS A 406 -4.07 -11.06 -3.77
C HIS A 406 -2.90 -11.65 -4.56
N ARG A 407 -2.96 -12.93 -4.95
CA ARG A 407 -1.95 -13.60 -5.77
C ARG A 407 -1.74 -12.93 -7.14
N LEU A 408 -2.81 -12.43 -7.75
CA LEU A 408 -2.72 -11.65 -9.00
C LEU A 408 -2.00 -10.32 -8.78
N GLU A 409 -2.28 -9.62 -7.67
CA GLU A 409 -1.61 -8.37 -7.31
C GLU A 409 -0.12 -8.59 -6.97
N GLU A 410 0.23 -9.69 -6.31
CA GLU A 410 1.63 -10.09 -6.09
C GLU A 410 2.37 -10.27 -7.43
N ARG A 411 1.76 -10.98 -8.39
CA ARG A 411 2.32 -11.13 -9.75
C ARG A 411 2.50 -9.80 -10.49
N VAL A 412 1.60 -8.83 -10.26
CA VAL A 412 1.74 -7.49 -10.83
C VAL A 412 2.94 -6.77 -10.18
N ALA A 413 3.10 -6.87 -8.86
CA ALA A 413 4.23 -6.29 -8.15
C ALA A 413 5.56 -6.95 -8.59
N GLU A 414 5.62 -8.27 -8.75
CA GLU A 414 6.81 -9.01 -9.21
C GLU A 414 7.36 -8.52 -10.56
N ARG A 415 6.49 -8.00 -11.43
CA ARG A 415 6.86 -7.46 -12.76
C ARG A 415 7.48 -6.08 -12.71
N GLN A 416 7.46 -5.41 -11.56
CA GLN A 416 8.13 -4.12 -11.40
C GLN A 416 9.63 -4.33 -11.17
N ASP A 417 10.45 -3.31 -11.42
CA ASP A 417 11.91 -3.46 -11.46
C ASP A 417 12.55 -3.17 -10.09
N SER A 418 12.01 -2.21 -9.33
CA SER A 418 12.59 -1.72 -8.07
C SER A 418 11.84 -2.22 -6.83
N ASP A 419 12.60 -2.62 -5.80
CA ASP A 419 12.02 -3.09 -4.53
C ASP A 419 11.14 -2.03 -3.86
N ALA A 420 11.49 -0.75 -4.01
CA ALA A 420 10.71 0.35 -3.45
C ALA A 420 9.29 0.44 -4.03
N VAL A 421 9.12 0.14 -5.33
CA VAL A 421 7.78 0.10 -5.95
C VAL A 421 7.08 -1.20 -5.61
N ARG A 422 7.78 -2.35 -5.66
CA ARG A 422 7.21 -3.66 -5.27
C ARG A 422 6.63 -3.61 -3.86
N VAL A 423 7.42 -3.18 -2.88
CA VAL A 423 7.02 -3.10 -1.47
C VAL A 423 5.81 -2.18 -1.31
N ARG A 424 5.79 -1.01 -1.97
CA ARG A 424 4.66 -0.07 -1.90
C ARG A 424 3.38 -0.66 -2.49
N MET A 425 3.48 -1.33 -3.64
CA MET A 425 2.34 -2.00 -4.26
C MET A 425 1.78 -3.11 -3.35
N LEU A 426 2.66 -3.91 -2.73
CA LEU A 426 2.27 -4.97 -1.81
C LEU A 426 1.66 -4.43 -0.50
N LEU A 427 2.19 -3.33 0.06
CA LEU A 427 1.61 -2.69 1.25
C LEU A 427 0.22 -2.08 1.00
N SER A 428 -0.04 -1.66 -0.24
CA SER A 428 -1.33 -1.14 -0.69
C SER A 428 -2.33 -2.24 -1.10
N ALA A 429 -1.86 -3.48 -1.34
CA ALA A 429 -2.71 -4.59 -1.73
C ALA A 429 -3.31 -5.26 -0.49
N ALA A 430 -4.64 -5.38 -0.45
CA ALA A 430 -5.30 -6.12 0.61
C ALA A 430 -5.00 -7.61 0.49
N ASP A 431 -4.75 -8.32 1.58
CA ASP A 431 -4.72 -9.78 1.56
C ASP A 431 -6.15 -10.37 1.78
N GLU A 432 -6.26 -11.69 1.93
CA GLU A 432 -7.55 -12.32 2.23
C GLU A 432 -8.07 -11.99 3.65
N HIS A 433 -7.21 -11.67 4.60
CA HIS A 433 -7.58 -11.31 5.97
C HIS A 433 -8.08 -9.88 6.07
N ASP A 434 -7.44 -8.97 5.34
CA ASP A 434 -7.88 -7.59 5.18
C ASP A 434 -9.31 -7.54 4.62
N GLU A 435 -9.61 -8.35 3.60
CA GLU A 435 -10.97 -8.41 3.04
C GLU A 435 -11.97 -9.11 3.97
N ARG A 436 -11.58 -10.16 4.71
CA ARG A 436 -12.43 -10.73 5.78
C ARG A 436 -12.80 -9.69 6.82
N LEU A 437 -11.81 -8.92 7.28
CA LEU A 437 -12.01 -7.87 8.28
C LEU A 437 -12.88 -6.75 7.74
N ARG A 438 -12.65 -6.31 6.51
CA ARG A 438 -13.48 -5.32 5.82
C ARG A 438 -14.93 -5.81 5.69
N ALA A 439 -15.12 -7.04 5.25
CA ALA A 439 -16.46 -7.61 5.08
C ALA A 439 -17.20 -7.77 6.43
N ALA A 440 -16.47 -8.09 7.50
CA ALA A 440 -17.01 -8.09 8.86
C ALA A 440 -17.39 -6.69 9.35
N ASP A 441 -16.55 -5.68 9.07
CA ASP A 441 -16.79 -4.27 9.40
C ASP A 441 -18.02 -3.73 8.66
N ASP A 442 -18.11 -3.97 7.35
CA ASP A 442 -19.24 -3.60 6.50
C ASP A 442 -20.56 -4.27 6.94
N ALA A 443 -20.50 -5.37 7.71
CA ALA A 443 -21.68 -6.07 8.24
C ALA A 443 -22.15 -5.51 9.60
N VAL A 444 -21.40 -4.61 10.24
CA VAL A 444 -21.81 -4.00 11.51
C VAL A 444 -22.88 -2.93 11.26
N THR A 445 -24.12 -3.26 11.63
CA THR A 445 -25.24 -2.32 11.65
C THR A 445 -25.70 -2.05 13.09
N ASN A 446 -25.98 -0.79 13.46
CA ASN A 446 -26.68 -0.40 14.70
C ASN A 446 -26.08 -0.93 16.04
N ASP A 447 -24.76 -0.75 16.28
CA ASP A 447 -24.03 -1.22 17.50
C ASP A 447 -24.28 -2.72 17.82
N ASN A 448 -24.52 -3.54 16.79
CA ASN A 448 -24.72 -4.98 16.95
C ASN A 448 -23.43 -5.64 17.48
N ARG A 449 -23.43 -5.96 18.79
CA ARG A 449 -22.31 -6.59 19.48
C ARG A 449 -21.90 -7.95 18.90
N GLN A 450 -22.81 -8.70 18.28
CA GLN A 450 -22.47 -9.97 17.64
C GLN A 450 -21.67 -9.74 16.34
N ALA A 451 -22.02 -8.69 15.58
CA ALA A 451 -21.25 -8.28 14.40
C ALA A 451 -19.83 -7.80 14.80
N VAL A 452 -19.71 -7.03 15.89
CA VAL A 452 -18.40 -6.66 16.45
C VAL A 452 -17.61 -7.91 16.90
N ALA A 453 -18.28 -8.96 17.40
CA ALA A 453 -17.58 -10.21 17.69
C ALA A 453 -17.05 -10.90 16.42
N GLY A 454 -17.75 -10.78 15.28
CA GLY A 454 -17.25 -11.18 13.96
C GLY A 454 -15.95 -10.46 13.59
N ILE A 455 -15.87 -9.14 13.83
CA ILE A 455 -14.62 -8.37 13.66
C ILE A 455 -13.49 -8.93 14.52
N VAL A 456 -13.74 -9.23 15.80
CA VAL A 456 -12.71 -9.83 16.68
C VAL A 456 -12.18 -11.15 16.10
N VAL A 457 -13.08 -12.00 15.59
CA VAL A 457 -12.72 -13.27 14.98
C VAL A 457 -11.90 -13.06 13.71
N ALA A 458 -12.30 -12.11 12.85
CA ALA A 458 -11.54 -11.74 11.65
C ALA A 458 -10.12 -11.22 12.00
N MET A 459 -10.01 -10.31 12.99
CA MET A 459 -8.72 -9.82 13.47
C MET A 459 -7.85 -10.93 14.05
N GLU A 460 -8.45 -11.93 14.72
CA GLU A 460 -7.73 -13.08 15.24
C GLU A 460 -7.30 -14.05 14.13
N HIS A 461 -8.12 -14.28 13.10
CA HIS A 461 -7.72 -15.04 11.90
C HIS A 461 -6.49 -14.42 11.22
N ALA A 462 -6.46 -13.09 11.17
CA ALA A 462 -5.36 -12.32 10.58
C ALA A 462 -4.03 -12.41 11.37
N ARG A 463 -4.04 -12.95 12.61
CA ARG A 463 -2.82 -13.14 13.40
C ARG A 463 -2.11 -14.42 13.00
N GLY A 464 -0.79 -14.40 12.90
CA GLY A 464 -0.06 -15.65 12.85
C GLY A 464 -0.17 -16.46 14.17
N ALA A 465 -0.23 -17.79 14.04
CA ALA A 465 -0.57 -18.74 15.10
C ALA A 465 0.59 -19.65 15.52
N THR A 466 1.75 -19.60 14.88
CA THR A 466 2.79 -20.63 15.08
C THR A 466 3.43 -20.58 16.47
N ILE A 467 3.25 -19.48 17.22
CA ILE A 467 3.62 -19.44 18.65
C ILE A 467 2.76 -20.37 19.51
N LEU A 468 1.54 -20.69 19.10
CA LEU A 468 0.60 -21.50 19.88
C LEU A 468 1.00 -22.98 19.95
N ASP A 469 1.71 -23.50 18.94
CA ASP A 469 2.25 -24.86 18.94
C ASP A 469 3.20 -25.09 20.14
N GLY A 470 4.02 -24.10 20.49
CA GLY A 470 4.91 -24.14 21.65
C GLY A 470 4.22 -23.85 22.99
N LEU A 471 2.94 -23.49 22.99
CA LEU A 471 2.22 -23.16 24.23
C LEU A 471 1.55 -24.36 24.89
N LEU A 472 1.19 -25.39 24.13
CA LEU A 472 0.36 -26.51 24.57
C LEU A 472 1.17 -27.82 24.73
N PRO A 473 0.81 -28.67 25.71
CA PRO A 473 1.44 -29.98 25.86
C PRO A 473 1.13 -30.86 24.64
N GLY A 474 2.17 -31.30 23.92
CA GLY A 474 2.04 -32.12 22.69
C GLY A 474 2.65 -31.50 21.43
N GLY A 475 2.98 -30.20 21.44
CA GLY A 475 4.03 -29.59 20.61
C GLY A 475 3.84 -29.45 19.09
N THR A 476 2.79 -29.98 18.47
CA THR A 476 2.57 -29.81 17.01
C THR A 476 1.10 -29.80 16.63
N GLY A 477 0.69 -28.86 15.78
CA GLY A 477 -0.59 -28.90 15.06
C GLY A 477 -1.75 -28.20 15.77
N PHE A 478 -1.48 -27.13 16.53
CA PHE A 478 -2.56 -26.33 17.10
C PHE A 478 -3.32 -25.59 16.00
N VAL A 479 -4.49 -26.09 15.64
CA VAL A 479 -5.46 -25.37 14.83
C VAL A 479 -6.31 -24.53 15.75
N ARG A 480 -6.35 -23.21 15.52
CA ARG A 480 -7.30 -22.35 16.21
C ARG A 480 -8.70 -22.76 15.75
N ASP A 481 -9.49 -23.29 16.67
CA ASP A 481 -10.91 -23.57 16.45
C ASP A 481 -11.70 -22.25 16.51
N LEU A 482 -11.51 -21.41 15.49
CA LEU A 482 -12.23 -20.15 15.33
C LEU A 482 -13.52 -20.40 14.56
N PRO A 483 -14.64 -19.77 14.96
CA PRO A 483 -15.85 -19.80 14.15
C PRO A 483 -15.61 -19.11 12.80
N ARG A 484 -16.51 -19.37 11.85
CA ARG A 484 -16.61 -18.59 10.62
C ARG A 484 -16.93 -17.14 10.98
N VAL A 485 -16.41 -16.20 10.20
CA VAL A 485 -16.60 -14.77 10.48
C VAL A 485 -18.06 -14.38 10.29
N SER A 486 -18.76 -15.02 9.35
CA SER A 486 -20.21 -14.84 9.16
C SER A 486 -21.09 -15.53 10.22
N ASP A 487 -20.54 -16.44 11.04
CA ASP A 487 -21.25 -17.07 12.16
C ASP A 487 -21.21 -16.16 13.40
N LEU A 488 -22.10 -15.16 13.42
CA LEU A 488 -22.15 -14.15 14.49
C LEU A 488 -22.44 -14.73 15.88
N ASP A 489 -23.24 -15.80 15.95
CA ASP A 489 -23.54 -16.48 17.22
C ASP A 489 -22.34 -17.28 17.72
N GLY A 490 -21.63 -17.96 16.81
CA GLY A 490 -20.34 -18.59 17.10
C GLY A 490 -19.28 -17.60 17.55
N ALA A 491 -19.15 -16.48 16.85
CA ALA A 491 -18.23 -15.41 17.18
C ALA A 491 -18.52 -14.84 18.58
N TRP A 492 -19.79 -14.52 18.88
CA TRP A 492 -20.19 -14.01 20.18
C TRP A 492 -19.88 -15.00 21.32
N ARG A 493 -20.20 -16.29 21.13
CA ARG A 493 -19.87 -17.35 22.10
C ARG A 493 -18.36 -17.43 22.32
N TRP A 494 -17.58 -17.45 21.24
CA TRP A 494 -16.12 -17.53 21.30
C TRP A 494 -15.48 -16.31 22.00
N VAL A 495 -15.98 -15.09 21.72
CA VAL A 495 -15.51 -13.87 22.41
C VAL A 495 -15.86 -13.92 23.90
N GLY A 496 -17.08 -14.32 24.26
CA GLY A 496 -17.49 -14.48 25.66
C GLY A 496 -16.66 -15.54 26.40
N GLU A 497 -16.30 -16.62 25.71
CA GLU A 497 -15.40 -17.64 26.18
C GLU A 497 -13.99 -17.08 26.45
N VAL A 498 -13.34 -16.50 25.44
CA VAL A 498 -11.95 -16.06 25.54
C VAL A 498 -11.78 -14.89 26.51
N THR A 499 -12.84 -14.15 26.85
CA THR A 499 -12.82 -13.07 27.85
C THR A 499 -13.31 -13.49 29.25
N ARG A 500 -13.90 -14.68 29.41
CA ARG A 500 -14.55 -15.14 30.65
C ARG A 500 -13.71 -14.95 31.92
N ASP A 501 -12.41 -15.22 31.84
CA ASP A 501 -11.48 -15.19 32.98
C ASP A 501 -10.74 -13.85 33.16
N LEU A 502 -11.06 -12.82 32.37
CA LEU A 502 -10.46 -11.50 32.53
C LEU A 502 -10.88 -10.85 33.86
N PRO A 503 -9.94 -10.25 34.61
CA PRO A 503 -10.28 -9.36 35.72
C PRO A 503 -11.20 -8.22 35.27
N LYS A 504 -12.11 -7.76 36.14
CA LYS A 504 -13.00 -6.63 35.81
C LYS A 504 -12.24 -5.34 35.51
N SER A 505 -11.06 -5.16 36.12
CA SER A 505 -10.22 -3.98 35.90
C SER A 505 -9.33 -4.08 34.66
N GLN A 506 -9.45 -5.18 33.90
CA GLN A 506 -8.62 -5.45 32.74
C GLN A 506 -9.44 -5.64 31.47
N VAL A 507 -8.95 -5.03 30.39
CA VAL A 507 -9.45 -5.24 29.01
C VAL A 507 -8.32 -5.76 28.13
N VAL A 508 -8.70 -6.29 26.97
CA VAL A 508 -7.79 -6.53 25.85
C VAL A 508 -8.05 -5.44 24.81
N TRP A 509 -6.99 -4.86 24.27
CA TRP A 509 -7.04 -3.91 23.17
C TRP A 509 -6.35 -4.53 21.95
N MET A 510 -7.13 -4.87 20.93
CA MET A 510 -6.64 -5.42 19.68
C MET A 510 -6.53 -4.30 18.64
N LEU A 511 -5.45 -4.29 17.86
CA LEU A 511 -5.28 -3.35 16.74
C LEU A 511 -4.83 -4.07 15.48
N HIS A 512 -5.49 -3.86 14.34
CA HIS A 512 -5.11 -4.45 13.06
C HIS A 512 -5.12 -3.38 11.96
N ALA A 513 -4.03 -3.28 11.19
CA ALA A 513 -3.92 -2.34 10.09
C ALA A 513 -4.18 -3.06 8.76
N THR A 514 -5.24 -2.65 8.08
CA THR A 514 -5.51 -2.95 6.66
C THR A 514 -4.86 -1.88 5.79
N PRO A 515 -4.83 -1.99 4.44
CA PRO A 515 -4.19 -1.00 3.58
C PRO A 515 -4.62 0.45 3.79
N TYR A 516 -5.89 0.68 4.14
CA TYR A 516 -6.48 2.04 4.25
C TYR A 516 -7.12 2.35 5.59
N ARG A 517 -7.08 1.42 6.55
CA ARG A 517 -7.68 1.60 7.87
C ARG A 517 -6.92 0.89 8.98
N VAL A 518 -6.89 1.48 10.16
CA VAL A 518 -6.53 0.79 11.41
C VAL A 518 -7.81 0.49 12.19
N HIS A 519 -8.06 -0.78 12.47
CA HIS A 519 -9.19 -1.27 13.26
C HIS A 519 -8.76 -1.48 14.71
N HIS A 520 -9.57 -0.98 15.63
CA HIS A 520 -9.36 -1.09 17.06
C HIS A 520 -10.53 -1.85 17.67
N VAL A 521 -10.23 -2.79 18.55
CA VAL A 521 -11.26 -3.47 19.35
C VAL A 521 -10.86 -3.50 20.81
N VAL A 522 -11.75 -3.04 21.68
CA VAL A 522 -11.62 -3.16 23.14
C VAL A 522 -12.61 -4.20 23.63
N LEU A 523 -12.10 -5.27 24.23
CA LEU A 523 -12.92 -6.36 24.76
C LEU A 523 -12.58 -6.68 26.22
N GLY A 524 -13.61 -6.86 27.05
CA GLY A 524 -13.49 -7.14 28.48
C GLY A 524 -14.79 -7.74 29.03
N ARG A 525 -14.90 -7.83 30.36
CA ARG A 525 -16.13 -8.36 30.99
C ARG A 525 -17.30 -7.38 30.83
N GLY A 526 -18.15 -7.62 29.84
CA GLY A 526 -19.30 -6.77 29.53
C GLY A 526 -18.97 -5.56 28.66
N THR A 527 -17.73 -5.48 28.16
CA THR A 527 -17.27 -4.43 27.24
C THR A 527 -16.88 -5.10 25.92
N LEU A 528 -17.47 -4.62 24.82
CA LEU A 528 -17.04 -4.94 23.47
C LEU A 528 -17.32 -3.71 22.62
N ARG A 529 -16.26 -3.07 22.14
CA ARG A 529 -16.30 -1.84 21.34
C ARG A 529 -15.33 -1.94 20.18
N HIS A 530 -15.72 -1.38 19.04
CA HIS A 530 -14.92 -1.34 17.83
C HIS A 530 -15.01 0.07 17.23
N TRP A 531 -13.88 0.53 16.70
CA TRP A 531 -13.81 1.69 15.82
C TRP A 531 -12.71 1.47 14.78
N SER A 532 -12.76 2.22 13.68
CA SER A 532 -11.70 2.21 12.67
C SER A 532 -11.35 3.62 12.21
N VAL A 533 -10.08 3.81 11.90
CA VAL A 533 -9.49 5.12 11.54
C VAL A 533 -8.96 5.01 10.11
N ALA A 534 -9.30 5.96 9.25
CA ALA A 534 -8.82 5.98 7.86
C ALA A 534 -7.36 6.43 7.80
N VAL A 535 -6.48 5.52 7.40
CA VAL A 535 -5.02 5.69 7.40
C VAL A 535 -4.41 4.79 6.33
N ASP A 536 -3.59 5.36 5.45
CA ASP A 536 -2.73 4.56 4.57
C ASP A 536 -1.68 3.77 5.36
N ARG A 537 -1.60 2.46 5.13
CA ARG A 537 -0.62 1.56 5.77
C ARG A 537 0.81 2.05 5.57
N ASP A 538 1.12 2.62 4.40
CA ASP A 538 2.43 3.23 4.11
C ASP A 538 2.77 4.37 5.08
N ARG A 539 1.79 5.24 5.40
CA ARG A 539 1.97 6.33 6.37
C ARG A 539 2.22 5.79 7.78
N LEU A 540 1.48 4.75 8.17
CA LEU A 540 1.69 4.08 9.46
C LEU A 540 3.08 3.43 9.54
N VAL A 541 3.51 2.73 8.47
CA VAL A 541 4.85 2.14 8.38
C VAL A 541 5.94 3.21 8.45
N ALA A 542 5.77 4.34 7.75
CA ALA A 542 6.70 5.45 7.81
C ALA A 542 6.80 6.05 9.23
N ALA A 543 5.67 6.31 9.91
CA ALA A 543 5.64 6.87 11.26
C ALA A 543 6.34 5.95 12.28
N VAL A 544 6.02 4.65 12.26
CA VAL A 544 6.66 3.67 13.15
C VAL A 544 8.15 3.50 12.84
N THR A 545 8.53 3.48 11.56
CA THR A 545 9.94 3.38 11.15
C THR A 545 10.72 4.62 11.58
N GLY A 546 10.11 5.81 11.49
CA GLY A 546 10.68 7.06 11.98
C GLY A 546 11.00 7.01 13.48
N LEU A 547 10.12 6.44 14.30
CA LEU A 547 10.40 6.22 15.72
C LEU A 547 11.53 5.20 15.93
N LYS A 548 11.52 4.08 15.18
CA LYS A 548 12.53 3.01 15.29
C LYS A 548 13.94 3.49 14.95
N ALA A 549 14.08 4.54 14.14
CA ALA A 549 15.38 5.13 13.83
C ALA A 549 16.14 5.59 15.08
N TRP A 550 15.43 5.87 16.19
CA TRP A 550 16.02 6.32 17.45
C TRP A 550 16.33 5.20 18.44
N TRP A 551 16.10 3.93 18.10
CA TRP A 551 16.21 2.80 19.05
C TRP A 551 17.66 2.37 19.38
N GLY A 552 18.66 2.95 18.71
CA GLY A 552 20.07 2.64 18.91
C GLY A 552 20.73 3.50 19.99
N GLU A 553 21.76 2.97 20.64
CA GLU A 553 22.50 3.62 21.73
C GLU A 553 23.05 5.00 21.33
N GLU A 554 23.66 5.09 20.15
CA GLU A 554 24.33 6.32 19.65
C GLU A 554 23.35 7.46 19.30
N VAL A 555 22.08 7.12 19.07
CA VAL A 555 21.08 8.06 18.53
C VAL A 555 19.96 8.38 19.51
N LEU A 556 19.72 7.54 20.53
CA LEU A 556 18.64 7.73 21.49
C LEU A 556 18.76 9.07 22.21
N ASP A 557 19.94 9.36 22.76
CA ASP A 557 20.20 10.61 23.50
C ASP A 557 20.06 11.85 22.60
N LEU A 558 20.46 11.75 21.32
CA LEU A 558 20.26 12.80 20.34
C LEU A 558 18.76 13.01 20.02
N GLY A 559 18.01 11.92 19.90
CA GLY A 559 16.56 11.95 19.69
C GLY A 559 15.81 12.64 20.84
N ILE A 560 16.24 12.38 22.09
CA ILE A 560 15.75 13.05 23.31
C ILE A 560 16.12 14.55 23.26
N ALA A 561 17.40 14.88 23.08
CA ALA A 561 17.87 16.25 23.11
C ALA A 561 17.25 17.15 22.03
N THR A 562 16.90 16.58 20.87
CA THR A 562 16.27 17.29 19.74
C THR A 562 14.74 17.28 19.78
N GLY A 563 14.13 16.53 20.71
CA GLY A 563 12.69 16.30 20.80
C GLY A 563 12.09 15.52 19.63
N GLN A 564 12.93 14.85 18.82
CA GLN A 564 12.47 14.07 17.66
C GLN A 564 11.80 12.76 18.07
N PHE A 565 12.19 12.21 19.22
CA PHE A 565 11.58 11.01 19.77
C PHE A 565 10.10 11.24 20.11
N GLU A 566 9.79 12.33 20.82
CA GLU A 566 8.42 12.68 21.20
C GLU A 566 7.58 13.08 20.00
N ARG A 567 8.15 13.82 19.03
CA ARG A 567 7.46 14.09 17.75
C ARG A 567 7.03 12.80 17.05
N SER A 568 7.93 11.81 17.00
CA SER A 568 7.61 10.51 16.41
C SER A 568 6.49 9.77 17.18
N LEU A 569 6.44 9.91 18.51
CA LEU A 569 5.34 9.37 19.33
C LEU A 569 4.00 10.09 19.06
N THR A 570 4.03 11.41 18.91
CA THR A 570 2.86 12.22 18.55
C THR A 570 2.33 11.83 17.17
N ASP A 571 3.21 11.71 16.17
CA ASP A 571 2.84 11.30 14.82
C ASP A 571 2.12 9.94 14.82
N ILE A 572 2.62 8.97 15.61
CA ILE A 572 1.97 7.66 15.76
C ILE A 572 0.63 7.80 16.49
N ALA A 573 0.55 8.59 17.56
CA ALA A 573 -0.68 8.78 18.31
C ALA A 573 -1.80 9.44 17.46
N GLU A 574 -1.43 10.39 16.60
CA GLU A 574 -2.33 11.00 15.62
C GLU A 574 -2.79 10.01 14.55
N VAL A 575 -1.85 9.23 14.01
CA VAL A 575 -2.17 8.20 13.01
C VAL A 575 -3.10 7.14 13.59
N LEU A 576 -2.97 6.77 14.87
CA LEU A 576 -3.80 5.74 15.49
C LEU A 576 -5.13 6.23 16.07
N ASP A 577 -5.41 7.54 16.06
CA ASP A 577 -6.55 8.19 16.72
C ASP A 577 -6.96 7.53 18.05
N LEU A 578 -6.21 7.85 19.10
CA LEU A 578 -6.38 7.23 20.42
C LEU A 578 -7.49 7.86 21.26
N ALA A 579 -8.24 8.83 20.74
CA ALA A 579 -9.24 9.56 21.52
C ALA A 579 -10.37 8.65 22.01
N PRO A 580 -10.95 7.77 21.16
CA PRO A 580 -11.97 6.82 21.59
C PRO A 580 -11.49 5.90 22.71
N LEU A 581 -10.23 5.49 22.72
CA LEU A 581 -9.68 4.64 23.79
C LEU A 581 -9.78 5.32 25.17
N ALA A 582 -9.55 6.63 25.25
CA ALA A 582 -9.57 7.36 26.51
C ALA A 582 -10.99 7.58 27.05
N GLU A 583 -11.95 7.81 26.13
CA GLU A 583 -13.36 8.11 26.39
C GLU A 583 -14.20 6.85 26.68
N GLU A 584 -13.92 5.76 25.96
CA GLU A 584 -14.75 4.55 26.02
C GLU A 584 -14.40 3.61 27.18
N LEU A 585 -13.20 3.73 27.75
CA LEU A 585 -12.77 2.83 28.81
C LEU A 585 -13.43 3.17 30.16
N PRO A 586 -14.14 2.22 30.79
CA PRO A 586 -14.75 2.44 32.10
C PRO A 586 -13.72 2.88 33.15
N ALA A 587 -14.12 3.77 34.07
CA ALA A 587 -13.21 4.34 35.08
C ALA A 587 -12.53 3.31 36.01
N HIS A 588 -13.10 2.11 36.13
CA HIS A 588 -12.53 1.01 36.93
C HIS A 588 -11.50 0.15 36.18
N VAL A 589 -11.32 0.38 34.87
CA VAL A 589 -10.30 -0.28 34.07
C VAL A 589 -8.99 0.45 34.25
N ASP A 590 -7.98 -0.28 34.74
CA ASP A 590 -6.64 0.21 35.01
C ASP A 590 -5.55 -0.64 34.31
N ARG A 591 -5.96 -1.66 33.56
CA ARG A 591 -5.06 -2.65 32.94
C ARG A 591 -5.48 -2.95 31.50
N ILE A 592 -4.53 -2.97 30.59
CA ILE A 592 -4.76 -3.28 29.17
C ILE A 592 -3.77 -4.36 28.73
N ALA A 593 -4.29 -5.45 28.15
CA ALA A 593 -3.48 -6.39 27.38
C ALA A 593 -3.57 -6.03 25.89
N VAL A 594 -2.47 -5.60 25.29
CA VAL A 594 -2.41 -5.19 23.89
C VAL A 594 -2.18 -6.42 22.99
N VAL A 595 -2.93 -6.49 21.90
CA VAL A 595 -2.76 -7.50 20.84
C VAL A 595 -2.59 -6.77 19.51
N ALA A 596 -1.34 -6.47 19.18
CA ALA A 596 -0.95 -5.80 17.94
C ALA A 596 -0.10 -6.75 17.08
N GLY A 597 -0.32 -6.72 15.77
CA GLY A 597 0.47 -7.49 14.78
C GLY A 597 1.04 -6.58 13.71
N GLY A 598 1.95 -7.12 12.89
CA GLY A 598 2.59 -6.35 11.82
C GLY A 598 3.32 -5.12 12.35
N VAL A 599 3.24 -4.00 11.62
CA VAL A 599 3.87 -2.74 12.02
C VAL A 599 3.48 -2.27 13.44
N LEU A 600 2.24 -2.54 13.84
CA LEU A 600 1.69 -2.09 15.12
C LEU A 600 2.35 -2.78 16.33
N SER A 601 2.98 -3.95 16.16
CA SER A 601 3.67 -4.63 17.27
C SER A 601 4.87 -3.84 17.79
N ASP A 602 5.45 -2.97 16.95
CA ASP A 602 6.64 -2.17 17.29
C ASP A 602 6.27 -0.91 18.08
N VAL A 603 4.99 -0.54 18.12
CA VAL A 603 4.51 0.68 18.78
C VAL A 603 4.68 0.56 20.31
N PRO A 604 5.37 1.50 20.96
CA PRO A 604 5.49 1.52 22.42
C PRO A 604 4.25 2.16 23.04
N PHE A 605 3.14 1.42 23.11
CA PHE A 605 1.86 1.95 23.58
C PHE A 605 1.95 2.65 24.95
N ALA A 606 2.84 2.23 25.86
CA ALA A 606 3.07 2.88 27.14
C ALA A 606 3.54 4.34 27.03
N ALA A 607 4.30 4.66 25.97
CA ALA A 607 4.90 5.97 25.73
C ALA A 607 3.97 6.93 24.99
N LEU A 608 2.94 6.42 24.30
CA LEU A 608 2.01 7.25 23.53
C LEU A 608 1.24 8.19 24.46
N VAL A 609 1.04 9.41 23.98
CA VAL A 609 0.32 10.47 24.67
C VAL A 609 -1.19 10.21 24.58
N LEU A 610 -1.91 10.45 25.67
CA LEU A 610 -3.37 10.43 25.67
C LEU A 610 -3.91 11.73 25.06
N PRO A 611 -4.91 11.68 24.17
CA PRO A 611 -5.49 12.88 23.59
C PRO A 611 -6.02 13.85 24.66
N GLY A 612 -5.78 15.15 24.45
CA GLY A 612 -6.19 16.23 25.35
C GLY A 612 -5.21 16.56 26.49
N ASP A 613 -4.13 15.80 26.66
CA ASP A 613 -3.06 16.10 27.63
C ASP A 613 -1.69 15.69 27.08
N GLU A 614 -0.94 16.67 26.56
CA GLU A 614 0.37 16.46 25.92
C GLU A 614 1.41 15.77 26.82
N LYS A 615 1.20 15.76 28.14
CA LYS A 615 2.14 15.17 29.10
C LYS A 615 1.72 13.80 29.59
N ARG A 616 0.43 13.48 29.56
CA ARG A 616 -0.10 12.26 30.16
C ARG A 616 -0.13 11.14 29.14
N ARG A 617 0.66 10.10 29.42
CA ARG A 617 0.82 8.94 28.54
C ARG A 617 -0.12 7.81 28.93
N ILE A 618 -0.34 6.88 28.01
CA ILE A 618 -1.13 5.67 28.28
C ILE A 618 -0.56 4.90 29.49
N GLY A 619 0.77 4.76 29.56
CA GLY A 619 1.46 4.08 30.68
C GLY A 619 1.30 4.78 32.03
N ASP A 620 0.96 6.07 32.07
CA ASP A 620 0.68 6.78 33.32
C ASP A 620 -0.67 6.36 33.92
N ARG A 621 -1.65 6.03 33.06
CA ARG A 621 -3.01 5.65 33.44
C ARG A 621 -3.18 4.14 33.55
N PHE A 622 -2.65 3.37 32.61
CA PHE A 622 -2.90 1.94 32.49
C PHE A 622 -1.63 1.11 32.67
N ALA A 623 -1.75 -0.02 33.36
CA ALA A 623 -0.73 -1.05 33.35
C ALA A 623 -0.85 -1.90 32.08
N LEU A 624 0.23 -2.01 31.32
CA LEU A 624 0.24 -2.66 30.01
C LEU A 624 0.93 -4.02 30.03
N SER A 625 0.46 -4.88 29.14
CA SER A 625 1.10 -6.16 28.79
C SER A 625 0.79 -6.49 27.34
N ASP A 626 1.64 -7.28 26.72
CA ASP A 626 1.52 -7.66 25.32
C ASP A 626 1.20 -9.13 25.16
N LEU A 627 0.29 -9.41 24.25
CA LEU A 627 -0.09 -10.75 23.84
C LEU A 627 0.13 -10.91 22.33
N PRO A 628 0.71 -12.03 21.88
CA PRO A 628 0.96 -12.26 20.46
C PRO A 628 -0.34 -12.44 19.67
N CYS A 629 -1.37 -13.00 20.30
CA CYS A 629 -2.72 -13.15 19.78
C CYS A 629 -3.70 -13.36 20.95
N LEU A 630 -4.99 -13.17 20.72
CA LEU A 630 -6.00 -13.33 21.77
C LEU A 630 -6.08 -14.79 22.24
N SER A 631 -5.91 -15.75 21.34
CA SER A 631 -5.92 -17.19 21.64
C SER A 631 -4.80 -17.63 22.59
N ALA A 632 -3.68 -16.91 22.64
CA ALA A 632 -2.56 -17.22 23.55
C ALA A 632 -2.90 -16.96 25.03
N ARG A 633 -3.90 -16.12 25.31
CA ARG A 633 -4.25 -15.68 26.67
C ARG A 633 -4.57 -16.85 27.61
N ARG A 634 -5.47 -17.75 27.19
CA ARG A 634 -5.95 -18.87 28.03
C ARG A 634 -4.82 -19.87 28.35
N PRO A 635 -4.05 -20.37 27.36
CA PRO A 635 -2.88 -21.22 27.62
C PRO A 635 -1.87 -20.57 28.56
N LEU A 636 -1.48 -19.32 28.30
CA LEU A 636 -0.53 -18.58 29.13
C LEU A 636 -1.05 -18.34 30.55
N HIS A 637 -2.35 -18.07 30.70
CA HIS A 637 -2.97 -17.91 32.01
C HIS A 637 -2.95 -19.21 32.83
N ARG A 638 -3.29 -20.35 32.22
CA ARG A 638 -3.23 -21.67 32.88
C ARG A 638 -1.79 -21.99 33.30
N ARG A 639 -0.86 -21.75 32.39
CA ARG A 639 0.57 -21.91 32.58
C ARG A 639 1.08 -21.09 33.78
N SER A 640 0.83 -19.79 33.79
CA SER A 640 1.16 -18.85 34.87
C SER A 640 0.55 -19.24 36.22
N ARG A 641 -0.71 -19.70 36.26
CA ARG A 641 -1.35 -20.17 37.51
C ARG A 641 -0.62 -21.34 38.17
N SER A 642 -0.08 -22.26 37.37
CA SER A 642 0.65 -23.44 37.86
C SER A 642 2.07 -23.15 38.36
N ARG A 643 2.58 -21.93 38.14
CA ARG A 643 3.98 -21.55 38.35
C ARG A 643 4.14 -20.31 39.21
N ARG A 644 3.19 -20.12 40.12
CA ARG A 644 3.26 -19.04 41.10
C ARG A 644 4.24 -19.41 42.20
N GLY A 645 5.16 -18.52 42.52
CA GLY A 645 6.12 -18.71 43.59
C GLY A 645 7.16 -17.59 43.65
N ASP A 646 8.02 -17.69 44.66
CA ASP A 646 8.98 -16.63 45.01
C ASP A 646 10.45 -17.09 44.86
N ARG A 647 10.71 -18.31 44.35
CA ARG A 647 12.08 -18.79 44.09
C ARG A 647 12.66 -18.06 42.88
N MET A 648 13.76 -17.33 43.11
CA MET A 648 14.42 -16.47 42.14
C MET A 648 15.80 -17.02 41.77
N LEU A 649 16.12 -16.98 40.48
CA LEU A 649 17.45 -17.18 39.92
C LEU A 649 17.91 -15.88 39.25
N LEU A 650 19.12 -15.42 39.56
CA LEU A 650 19.81 -14.35 38.86
C LEU A 650 21.03 -14.91 38.13
N VAL A 651 21.17 -14.56 36.87
CA VAL A 651 22.33 -14.83 36.02
C VAL A 651 22.98 -13.49 35.72
N SER A 652 24.24 -13.33 36.14
CA SER A 652 25.01 -12.08 36.03
C SER A 652 26.43 -12.41 35.55
N PRO A 653 26.67 -12.45 34.23
CA PRO A 653 27.99 -12.63 33.65
C PRO A 653 28.92 -11.45 33.95
N PRO A 654 30.24 -11.62 33.79
CA PRO A 654 31.20 -10.59 34.15
C PRO A 654 31.13 -9.44 33.15
N ASP A 655 30.70 -8.27 33.61
CA ASP A 655 30.79 -7.03 32.84
C ASP A 655 30.89 -5.81 33.78
N ALA A 656 31.86 -4.93 33.52
CA ALA A 656 32.06 -3.71 34.30
C ALA A 656 31.11 -2.57 33.92
N ARG A 657 30.40 -2.68 32.79
CA ARG A 657 29.46 -1.69 32.27
C ARG A 657 28.01 -1.95 32.69
N LEU A 658 27.70 -3.14 33.21
CA LEU A 658 26.37 -3.47 33.71
C LEU A 658 26.23 -3.12 35.20
N THR A 659 25.17 -2.41 35.54
CA THR A 659 24.82 -2.09 36.92
C THR A 659 24.31 -3.36 37.62
N ALA A 660 25.04 -3.79 38.66
CA ALA A 660 24.71 -5.00 39.40
C ALA A 660 23.30 -4.94 40.02
N ALA A 661 22.51 -6.02 39.86
CA ALA A 661 21.21 -6.14 40.49
C ALA A 661 21.29 -6.11 42.03
N GLY A 662 20.44 -5.32 42.67
CA GLY A 662 20.42 -5.17 44.12
C GLY A 662 20.23 -6.49 44.87
N GLU A 663 20.85 -6.64 46.03
CA GLU A 663 20.81 -7.89 46.82
C GLU A 663 19.39 -8.28 47.25
N ARG A 664 19.11 -9.60 47.23
CA ARG A 664 17.81 -10.15 47.64
C ARG A 664 17.93 -11.43 48.45
N PRO A 665 17.27 -11.50 49.63
CA PRO A 665 17.24 -12.72 50.43
C PRO A 665 16.63 -13.91 49.67
N GLY A 666 17.33 -15.05 49.67
CA GLY A 666 16.85 -16.30 49.08
C GLY A 666 16.94 -16.38 47.55
N ARG A 667 17.64 -15.45 46.90
CA ARG A 667 17.93 -15.48 45.46
C ARG A 667 19.13 -16.39 45.19
N THR A 668 18.98 -17.34 44.27
CA THR A 668 20.10 -18.12 43.73
C THR A 668 20.82 -17.25 42.72
N VAL A 669 22.16 -17.20 42.76
CA VAL A 669 22.96 -16.32 41.88
C VAL A 669 24.03 -17.15 41.16
N LEU A 670 24.02 -17.06 39.83
CA LEU A 670 25.12 -17.45 38.96
C LEU A 670 25.84 -16.16 38.56
N ASP A 671 27.02 -15.90 39.13
CA ASP A 671 27.79 -14.68 38.94
C ASP A 671 29.13 -14.91 38.23
N GLY A 672 29.62 -13.87 37.56
CA GLY A 672 30.92 -13.85 36.89
C GLY A 672 31.11 -15.04 35.97
N ASP A 673 32.28 -15.68 36.04
CA ASP A 673 32.64 -16.82 35.19
C ASP A 673 31.76 -18.07 35.38
N ARG A 674 30.89 -18.09 36.39
CA ARG A 674 29.93 -19.19 36.63
C ARG A 674 28.62 -18.98 35.88
N ALA A 675 28.34 -17.78 35.40
CA ALA A 675 27.14 -17.44 34.64
C ALA A 675 27.26 -17.90 33.18
N THR A 676 27.44 -19.20 32.96
CA THR A 676 27.58 -19.83 31.64
C THR A 676 26.26 -20.45 31.17
N THR A 677 26.10 -20.65 29.85
CA THR A 677 24.93 -21.31 29.26
C THR A 677 24.69 -22.70 29.86
N ASP A 678 25.74 -23.50 30.04
CA ASP A 678 25.62 -24.86 30.58
C ASP A 678 25.23 -24.88 32.06
N ARG A 679 25.75 -23.93 32.85
CA ARG A 679 25.36 -23.81 34.26
C ARG A 679 23.93 -23.34 34.42
N LEU A 680 23.49 -22.40 33.59
CA LEU A 680 22.10 -21.98 33.54
C LEU A 680 21.18 -23.17 33.21
N ARG A 681 21.50 -23.94 32.16
CA ARG A 681 20.74 -25.14 31.78
C ARG A 681 20.67 -26.15 32.93
N ALA A 682 21.81 -26.50 33.51
CA ALA A 682 21.87 -27.47 34.60
C ALA A 682 21.11 -26.99 35.86
N GLU A 683 21.10 -25.68 36.15
CA GLU A 683 20.38 -25.12 37.28
C GLU A 683 18.85 -25.17 37.08
N LEU A 684 18.38 -24.84 35.86
CA LEU A 684 16.95 -24.90 35.50
C LEU A 684 16.40 -26.34 35.53
N GLU A 685 17.21 -27.32 35.09
CA GLU A 685 16.84 -28.74 35.14
C GLU A 685 16.77 -29.29 36.58
N ARG A 686 17.68 -28.84 37.45
CA ARG A 686 17.75 -29.31 38.85
C ARG A 686 16.68 -28.68 39.73
N HIS A 687 16.37 -27.41 39.49
CA HIS A 687 15.58 -26.61 40.40
C HIS A 687 14.51 -25.80 39.68
N ARG A 688 13.28 -25.91 40.19
CA ARG A 688 12.20 -25.03 39.76
C ARG A 688 12.40 -23.62 40.29
N HIS A 689 12.72 -22.71 39.37
CA HIS A 689 12.75 -21.27 39.60
C HIS A 689 11.49 -20.63 39.00
N HIS A 690 10.76 -19.88 39.82
CA HIS A 690 9.51 -19.25 39.38
C HIS A 690 9.77 -17.89 38.72
N GLN A 691 10.90 -17.27 39.05
CA GLN A 691 11.39 -16.06 38.44
C GLN A 691 12.85 -16.27 38.09
N VAL A 692 13.21 -15.97 36.85
CA VAL A 692 14.58 -16.04 36.34
C VAL A 692 14.91 -14.66 35.79
N ARG A 693 16.03 -14.09 36.19
CA ARG A 693 16.55 -12.82 35.68
C ARG A 693 17.92 -13.06 35.07
N ILE A 694 18.11 -12.59 33.84
CA ILE A 694 19.38 -12.65 33.12
C ILE A 694 19.77 -11.20 32.82
N ASP A 695 20.76 -10.68 33.54
CA ASP A 695 21.32 -9.36 33.28
C ASP A 695 22.56 -9.55 32.42
N SER A 696 22.53 -9.05 31.18
CA SER A 696 23.59 -9.31 30.20
C SER A 696 23.51 -8.30 29.06
N HIS A 697 24.53 -8.24 28.20
CA HIS A 697 24.36 -7.63 26.89
C HIS A 697 23.50 -8.52 25.99
N GLY A 698 22.69 -7.88 25.15
CA GLY A 698 21.90 -8.54 24.12
C GLY A 698 22.12 -7.86 22.79
N LYS A 699 22.03 -8.63 21.71
CA LYS A 699 22.03 -8.08 20.36
C LYS A 699 20.92 -8.74 19.55
N HIS A 700 20.10 -7.92 18.93
CA HIS A 700 19.12 -8.36 17.96
C HIS A 700 19.74 -8.41 16.57
N ASP A 701 19.64 -9.56 15.91
CA ASP A 701 20.04 -9.70 14.52
C ASP A 701 18.84 -9.39 13.61
N ARG A 702 18.99 -8.31 12.83
CA ARG A 702 17.92 -7.76 11.98
C ARG A 702 17.67 -8.61 10.73
N ASP A 703 18.66 -9.42 10.33
CA ASP A 703 18.56 -10.26 9.14
C ASP A 703 18.04 -11.66 9.54
N ASP A 704 18.52 -12.20 10.66
CA ASP A 704 18.08 -13.50 11.17
C ASP A 704 17.91 -13.52 12.71
N SER A 705 16.67 -13.41 13.16
CA SER A 705 16.32 -13.44 14.60
C SER A 705 16.71 -14.71 15.35
N ALA A 706 16.99 -15.82 14.65
CA ALA A 706 17.53 -17.03 15.28
C ALA A 706 18.97 -16.83 15.77
N LEU A 707 19.69 -15.88 15.14
CA LEU A 707 21.04 -15.47 15.52
C LEU A 707 21.06 -14.39 16.61
N SER A 708 19.92 -13.81 17.03
CA SER A 708 19.86 -12.93 18.21
C SER A 708 20.33 -13.66 19.47
N TRP A 709 21.05 -12.97 20.36
CA TRP A 709 21.70 -13.62 21.51
C TRP A 709 21.75 -12.75 22.77
N LEU A 710 21.93 -13.42 23.91
CA LEU A 710 22.32 -12.86 25.20
C LEU A 710 23.76 -13.29 25.53
N GLN A 711 24.63 -12.35 25.93
CA GLN A 711 26.02 -12.65 26.27
C GLN A 711 26.13 -13.17 27.70
N LEU A 712 26.45 -14.45 27.84
CA LEU A 712 26.84 -15.08 29.09
C LEU A 712 28.37 -15.28 29.12
N ALA A 713 28.89 -15.91 30.17
CA ALA A 713 30.29 -16.29 30.25
C ALA A 713 30.59 -17.56 29.40
N PRO A 714 31.78 -17.68 28.79
CA PRO A 714 32.81 -16.63 28.67
C PRO A 714 32.42 -15.54 27.66
N GLU A 715 33.05 -14.37 27.74
CA GLU A 715 32.85 -13.31 26.74
C GLU A 715 33.18 -13.82 25.32
N GLY A 716 32.41 -13.36 24.33
CA GLY A 716 32.56 -13.76 22.93
C GLY A 716 31.61 -14.88 22.50
N PRO A 717 31.82 -15.46 21.30
CA PRO A 717 30.87 -16.37 20.66
C PRO A 717 30.47 -17.59 21.48
N ASP A 718 31.38 -18.14 22.28
CA ASP A 718 31.16 -19.38 23.05
C ASP A 718 30.23 -19.19 24.27
N GLY A 719 30.09 -17.96 24.77
CA GLY A 719 29.14 -17.62 25.83
C GLY A 719 27.81 -17.09 25.34
N ARG A 720 27.55 -17.05 24.02
CA ARG A 720 26.28 -16.51 23.49
C ARG A 720 25.16 -17.52 23.66
N LEU A 721 24.15 -17.17 24.46
CA LEU A 721 22.87 -17.87 24.49
C LEU A 721 22.00 -17.36 23.34
N ARG A 722 21.95 -18.07 22.21
CA ARG A 722 21.17 -17.67 21.03
C ARG A 722 19.68 -17.95 21.23
N SER A 723 18.82 -17.35 20.42
CA SER A 723 17.37 -17.62 20.42
C SER A 723 17.03 -19.11 20.35
N ASP A 724 17.74 -19.88 19.52
CA ASP A 724 17.52 -21.32 19.38
C ASP A 724 17.96 -22.11 20.62
N ASP A 725 19.05 -21.72 21.27
CA ASP A 725 19.51 -22.32 22.52
C ASP A 725 18.54 -21.99 23.67
N LEU A 726 18.10 -20.73 23.73
CA LEU A 726 17.11 -20.25 24.68
C LEU A 726 15.81 -21.04 24.55
N ARG A 727 15.34 -21.29 23.32
CA ARG A 727 14.14 -22.09 23.03
C ARG A 727 14.23 -23.52 23.59
N GLN A 728 15.44 -24.07 23.75
CA GLN A 728 15.67 -25.42 24.25
C GLN A 728 15.83 -25.51 25.77
N LEU A 729 15.88 -24.38 26.50
CA LEU A 729 15.93 -24.40 27.96
C LEU A 729 14.60 -24.90 28.55
N ASP A 730 14.66 -25.59 29.71
CA ASP A 730 13.46 -25.92 30.47
C ASP A 730 13.00 -24.73 31.33
N LEU A 731 12.16 -23.87 30.76
CA LEU A 731 11.47 -22.80 31.48
C LEU A 731 10.05 -23.21 31.93
N SER A 732 9.76 -24.52 31.99
CA SER A 732 8.44 -25.01 32.41
C SER A 732 8.10 -24.72 33.88
N GLY A 733 9.11 -24.45 34.72
CA GLY A 733 8.94 -23.94 36.09
C GLY A 733 8.80 -22.42 36.18
N CYS A 734 9.15 -21.69 35.11
CA CYS A 734 9.30 -20.25 35.12
C CYS A 734 7.96 -19.53 34.90
N GLY A 735 7.57 -18.74 35.90
CA GLY A 735 6.44 -17.83 35.83
C GLY A 735 6.81 -16.50 35.16
N THR A 736 8.01 -15.97 35.44
CA THR A 736 8.53 -14.75 34.80
C THR A 736 10.00 -14.91 34.45
N LEU A 737 10.33 -14.78 33.16
CA LEU A 737 11.71 -14.52 32.73
C LEU A 737 11.90 -13.00 32.60
N VAL A 738 12.96 -12.45 33.18
CA VAL A 738 13.38 -11.06 33.01
C VAL A 738 14.67 -11.08 32.20
N MET A 739 14.65 -10.50 31.01
CA MET A 739 15.84 -10.31 30.19
C MET A 739 16.33 -8.87 30.38
N GLY A 740 17.22 -8.68 31.34
CA GLY A 740 17.90 -7.42 31.63
C GLY A 740 18.98 -7.11 30.60
N ALA A 741 18.63 -7.18 29.32
CA ALA A 741 19.53 -7.00 28.20
C ALA A 741 18.95 -6.03 27.18
N CYS A 742 19.83 -5.20 26.61
CA CYS A 742 19.49 -4.31 25.50
C CYS A 742 18.91 -5.13 24.32
N GLU A 743 17.97 -4.53 23.60
CA GLU A 743 17.35 -5.11 22.38
C GLU A 743 16.63 -6.46 22.59
N SER A 744 16.51 -6.96 23.81
CA SER A 744 15.99 -8.31 24.12
C SER A 744 14.52 -8.53 23.75
N GLY A 745 13.77 -7.44 23.59
CA GLY A 745 12.37 -7.41 23.13
C GLY A 745 12.21 -7.06 21.65
N MET A 746 13.30 -6.81 20.91
CA MET A 746 13.24 -6.66 19.46
C MET A 746 12.96 -8.00 18.77
N ALA A 747 12.33 -7.95 17.61
CA ALA A 747 11.94 -9.13 16.84
C ALA A 747 11.95 -8.83 15.34
N ASN A 748 12.21 -9.86 14.54
CA ASN A 748 11.91 -9.84 13.10
C ASN A 748 10.48 -10.34 12.88
N ARG A 749 9.96 -10.11 11.67
CA ARG A 749 8.64 -10.61 11.25
C ARG A 749 8.81 -11.77 10.29
N VAL A 750 8.03 -12.83 10.47
CA VAL A 750 8.00 -13.98 9.56
C VAL A 750 6.55 -14.37 9.25
N GLY A 751 6.28 -14.77 8.01
CA GLY A 751 4.97 -15.25 7.58
C GLY A 751 3.87 -14.20 7.75
N ARG A 752 2.80 -14.53 8.49
CA ARG A 752 1.68 -13.63 8.81
C ARG A 752 2.04 -12.60 9.89
N ASP A 753 3.13 -11.88 9.66
CA ASP A 753 3.62 -10.79 10.53
C ASP A 753 3.89 -11.24 11.99
N GLU A 754 4.33 -12.48 12.20
CA GLU A 754 4.62 -12.99 13.53
C GLU A 754 5.97 -12.48 14.05
N PRO A 755 6.03 -11.95 15.29
CA PRO A 755 7.31 -11.59 15.90
C PRO A 755 8.13 -12.85 16.23
N VAL A 756 9.36 -12.89 15.73
CA VAL A 756 10.37 -13.93 16.03
C VAL A 756 11.58 -13.26 16.67
N GLY A 757 12.01 -13.79 17.82
CA GLY A 757 13.09 -13.24 18.63
C GLY A 757 13.14 -13.90 20.01
N LEU A 758 13.97 -13.34 20.92
CA LEU A 758 14.24 -13.91 22.24
C LEU A 758 12.98 -14.08 23.10
N VAL A 759 12.03 -13.14 23.03
CA VAL A 759 10.74 -13.24 23.75
C VAL A 759 9.97 -14.50 23.34
N ARG A 760 9.87 -14.76 22.03
CA ARG A 760 9.18 -15.93 21.50
C ARG A 760 9.92 -17.22 21.91
N ALA A 761 11.25 -17.23 21.80
CA ALA A 761 12.07 -18.36 22.22
C ALA A 761 11.84 -18.71 23.70
N ALA A 762 11.83 -17.71 24.59
CA ALA A 762 11.56 -17.90 26.02
C ALA A 762 10.15 -18.43 26.31
N VAL A 763 9.14 -17.94 25.59
CA VAL A 763 7.76 -18.44 25.72
C VAL A 763 7.66 -19.90 25.26
N GLN A 764 8.35 -20.26 24.16
CA GLN A 764 8.40 -21.64 23.65
C GLN A 764 9.19 -22.59 24.57
N ALA A 765 10.31 -22.13 25.14
CA ALA A 765 11.09 -22.82 26.18
C ALA A 765 10.27 -23.09 27.45
N GLY A 766 9.16 -22.37 27.58
CA GLY A 766 8.13 -22.71 28.52
C GLY A 766 7.71 -21.54 29.36
N ALA A 767 8.35 -20.37 29.39
CA ALA A 767 8.00 -19.26 30.28
C ALA A 767 6.52 -18.84 30.15
N ALA A 768 5.92 -18.38 31.26
CA ALA A 768 4.53 -17.90 31.24
C ALA A 768 4.41 -16.41 30.92
N SER A 769 5.44 -15.65 31.29
CA SER A 769 5.59 -14.23 30.99
C SER A 769 7.07 -13.90 30.82
N VAL A 770 7.35 -12.91 29.99
CA VAL A 770 8.71 -12.43 29.72
C VAL A 770 8.72 -10.91 29.88
N VAL A 771 9.71 -10.37 30.57
CA VAL A 771 9.98 -8.93 30.62
C VAL A 771 11.22 -8.66 29.78
N ALA A 772 11.09 -7.81 28.79
CA ALA A 772 12.16 -7.51 27.84
C ALA A 772 12.09 -6.05 27.37
N ALA A 773 13.21 -5.54 26.86
CA ALA A 773 13.35 -4.17 26.38
C ALA A 773 13.14 -4.08 24.86
N ARG A 774 12.18 -3.27 24.41
CA ARG A 774 11.85 -3.04 22.99
C ARG A 774 12.94 -2.32 22.21
N TRP A 775 13.80 -1.57 22.90
CA TRP A 775 15.00 -0.92 22.34
C TRP A 775 16.14 -0.92 23.35
N VAL A 776 17.28 -0.33 22.99
CA VAL A 776 18.41 -0.17 23.91
C VAL A 776 17.95 0.58 25.16
N ALA A 777 18.16 -0.01 26.33
CA ALA A 777 17.80 0.58 27.61
C ALA A 777 19.05 1.18 28.28
N ASP A 778 18.89 2.32 28.93
CA ASP A 778 19.91 2.86 29.83
C ASP A 778 20.13 1.89 30.99
N ASP A 779 21.38 1.45 31.21
CA ASP A 779 21.71 0.39 32.16
C ASP A 779 21.33 0.74 33.62
N ALA A 780 21.57 1.98 34.05
CA ALA A 780 21.25 2.40 35.42
C ALA A 780 19.73 2.47 35.64
N VAL A 781 18.99 2.93 34.62
CA VAL A 781 17.52 2.92 34.64
C VAL A 781 16.99 1.48 34.60
N ALA A 782 17.56 0.63 33.76
CA ALA A 782 17.21 -0.78 33.63
C ALA A 782 17.33 -1.51 34.96
N ALA A 783 18.50 -1.45 35.60
CA ALA A 783 18.74 -2.07 36.90
C ALA A 783 17.72 -1.58 37.94
N THR A 784 17.46 -0.26 37.98
CA THR A 784 16.48 0.35 38.89
C THR A 784 15.06 -0.17 38.65
N VAL A 785 14.58 -0.15 37.40
CA VAL A 785 13.22 -0.60 37.04
C VAL A 785 13.05 -2.08 37.33
N LEU A 786 14.00 -2.92 36.93
CA LEU A 786 13.92 -4.37 37.11
C LEU A 786 13.98 -4.76 38.59
N ASP A 787 14.85 -4.14 39.39
CA ASP A 787 14.90 -4.36 40.84
C ASP A 787 13.58 -3.97 41.52
N ARG A 788 12.99 -2.84 41.14
CA ARG A 788 11.69 -2.40 41.66
C ARG A 788 10.58 -3.38 41.24
N PHE A 789 10.56 -3.78 39.96
CA PHE A 789 9.60 -4.73 39.41
C PHE A 789 9.61 -6.05 40.17
N GLU A 790 10.77 -6.67 40.37
CA GLU A 790 10.89 -7.91 41.14
C GLU A 790 10.38 -7.73 42.58
N GLY A 791 10.43 -6.52 43.13
CA GLY A 791 9.96 -6.23 44.49
C GLY A 791 8.44 -6.21 44.53
N TYR A 792 7.86 -5.52 43.57
CA TYR A 792 6.43 -5.36 43.41
C TYR A 792 5.70 -6.66 43.06
N THR A 793 6.30 -7.55 42.26
CA THR A 793 5.68 -8.84 41.88
C THR A 793 5.37 -9.77 43.06
N ARG A 794 5.98 -9.53 44.24
CA ARG A 794 5.69 -10.25 45.49
C ARG A 794 4.30 -9.98 46.06
N TYR A 795 3.62 -8.92 45.60
CA TYR A 795 2.30 -8.51 46.08
C TYR A 795 1.46 -7.72 45.07
N LEU A 796 1.90 -7.58 43.81
CA LEU A 796 1.14 -7.03 42.68
C LEU A 796 1.17 -8.00 41.47
N PRO A 797 0.17 -7.94 40.57
CA PRO A 797 0.26 -8.54 39.23
C PRO A 797 1.45 -7.98 38.45
N ARG A 798 1.97 -8.71 37.45
CA ARG A 798 3.20 -8.34 36.71
C ARG A 798 3.08 -7.01 35.98
N ASP A 799 2.00 -6.80 35.24
CA ASP A 799 1.74 -5.53 34.54
C ASP A 799 1.68 -4.34 35.50
N VAL A 800 0.96 -4.49 36.62
CA VAL A 800 0.86 -3.44 37.66
C VAL A 800 2.20 -3.23 38.37
N ALA A 801 2.97 -4.30 38.59
CA ALA A 801 4.31 -4.25 39.17
C ALA A 801 5.29 -3.49 38.27
N LEU A 802 5.24 -3.73 36.95
CA LEU A 802 6.11 -3.04 35.98
C LEU A 802 5.72 -1.58 35.88
N LYS A 803 4.43 -1.27 35.73
CA LYS A 803 3.92 0.11 35.73
C LYS A 803 4.38 0.84 36.99
N ARG A 804 4.29 0.20 38.16
CA ARG A 804 4.71 0.83 39.42
C ARG A 804 6.22 1.06 39.50
N ALA A 805 7.02 0.16 38.94
CA ALA A 805 8.46 0.33 38.83
C ALA A 805 8.85 1.48 37.89
N GLN A 806 8.16 1.62 36.76
CA GLN A 806 8.32 2.73 35.82
C GLN A 806 7.88 4.06 36.48
N ASP A 807 6.72 4.08 37.16
CA ASP A 807 6.22 5.24 37.91
C ASP A 807 7.25 5.75 38.94
N ASP A 808 8.04 4.86 39.57
CA ASP A 808 9.07 5.26 40.53
C ASP A 808 10.21 6.06 39.89
N VAL A 809 10.55 5.77 38.63
CA VAL A 809 11.55 6.51 37.84
C VAL A 809 10.95 7.82 37.33
N VAL A 810 9.76 7.75 36.71
CA VAL A 810 9.05 8.90 36.11
C VAL A 810 8.75 9.98 37.14
N ARG A 811 8.24 9.59 38.31
CA ARG A 811 7.88 10.54 39.38
C ARG A 811 9.07 10.94 40.25
N ARG A 812 10.27 10.51 39.89
CA ARG A 812 11.52 10.74 40.65
C ARG A 812 11.41 10.30 42.11
N ASN A 813 10.65 9.25 42.39
CA ASN A 813 10.67 8.59 43.71
C ASN A 813 12.03 7.92 43.96
N VAL A 814 12.79 7.69 42.90
CA VAL A 814 14.20 7.27 42.90
C VAL A 814 14.97 8.18 41.95
N VAL A 815 16.12 8.66 42.41
CA VAL A 815 17.09 9.37 41.56
C VAL A 815 18.07 8.34 41.01
N VAL A 816 18.06 8.16 39.69
CA VAL A 816 18.98 7.27 39.00
C VAL A 816 20.31 7.98 38.85
N HIS A 817 21.39 7.33 39.24
CA HIS A 817 22.73 7.89 39.14
C HIS A 817 23.52 7.13 38.09
N VAL A 818 24.23 7.88 37.25
CA VAL A 818 25.17 7.37 36.26
C VAL A 818 26.58 7.83 36.61
N ARG A 819 27.58 7.05 36.18
CA ARG A 819 28.98 7.36 36.46
C ARG A 819 29.55 8.19 35.31
N VAL A 820 29.91 9.43 35.59
CA VAL A 820 30.50 10.38 34.63
C VAL A 820 31.83 10.84 35.18
N ASP A 821 32.92 10.54 34.46
CA ASP A 821 34.30 10.87 34.86
C ASP A 821 34.70 10.38 36.26
N GLY A 822 34.10 9.27 36.70
CA GLY A 822 34.35 8.67 38.01
C GLY A 822 33.40 9.09 39.13
N ASP A 823 32.62 10.16 38.93
CA ASP A 823 31.63 10.66 39.88
C ASP A 823 30.22 10.13 39.59
N LEU A 824 29.43 9.88 40.64
CA LEU A 824 28.00 9.57 40.50
C LEU A 824 27.20 10.86 40.33
N LYS A 825 26.59 11.04 39.17
CA LYS A 825 25.73 12.18 38.86
C LYS A 825 24.30 11.71 38.57
N PRO A 826 23.26 12.48 38.92
CA PRO A 826 21.90 12.18 38.49
C PRO A 826 21.82 12.09 36.97
N LEU A 827 21.12 11.08 36.45
CA LEU A 827 20.89 10.91 35.02
C LEU A 827 19.99 12.05 34.50
N PRO A 828 20.43 12.83 33.49
CA PRO A 828 19.57 13.80 32.82
C PRO A 828 18.33 13.13 32.21
N ASP A 829 17.20 13.83 32.25
CA ASP A 829 15.95 13.41 31.62
C ASP A 829 15.52 11.96 31.98
N GLN A 830 15.80 11.52 33.21
CA GLN A 830 15.45 10.16 33.67
C GLN A 830 13.95 9.83 33.53
N ASP A 831 13.09 10.84 33.55
CA ASP A 831 11.63 10.73 33.41
C ASP A 831 11.15 10.66 31.96
N HIS A 832 12.04 10.84 30.99
CA HIS A 832 11.72 10.79 29.57
C HIS A 832 11.27 9.37 29.13
N PRO A 833 10.21 9.23 28.29
CA PRO A 833 9.64 7.94 27.88
C PRO A 833 10.64 6.99 27.24
N ALA A 834 11.63 7.50 26.51
CA ALA A 834 12.72 6.70 25.95
C ALA A 834 13.49 5.88 27.01
N ARG A 835 13.52 6.32 28.27
CA ARG A 835 14.28 5.68 29.36
C ARG A 835 13.52 4.54 30.03
N TRP A 836 12.19 4.63 30.15
CA TRP A 836 11.40 3.68 30.95
C TRP A 836 10.38 2.87 30.15
N ALA A 837 9.90 3.39 29.01
CA ALA A 837 8.84 2.75 28.23
C ALA A 837 9.35 1.61 27.33
N CYS A 838 10.67 1.38 27.28
CA CYS A 838 11.26 0.24 26.57
C CYS A 838 10.83 -1.09 27.19
N TRP A 839 10.60 -1.13 28.50
CA TRP A 839 10.26 -2.34 29.23
C TRP A 839 8.80 -2.72 29.03
N THR A 840 8.57 -3.97 28.59
CA THR A 840 7.22 -4.51 28.37
C THR A 840 7.09 -5.89 29.03
N VAL A 841 5.91 -6.18 29.59
CA VAL A 841 5.51 -7.54 29.99
C VAL A 841 4.86 -8.24 28.80
N TYR A 842 5.50 -9.27 28.26
CA TYR A 842 4.94 -10.16 27.27
C TYR A 842 4.33 -11.39 27.95
N GLY A 843 3.14 -11.82 27.54
CA GLY A 843 2.47 -13.03 28.04
C GLY A 843 1.45 -12.75 29.15
N ASP A 844 1.29 -13.66 30.13
CA ASP A 844 0.25 -13.48 31.16
C ASP A 844 0.62 -12.36 32.16
N PRO A 845 -0.15 -11.26 32.26
CA PRO A 845 0.13 -10.19 33.22
C PRO A 845 -0.22 -10.52 34.68
N GLY A 846 -0.73 -11.72 34.96
CA GLY A 846 -1.22 -12.13 36.28
C GLY A 846 -0.19 -12.15 37.42
N TRP A 847 -0.59 -12.78 38.52
CA TRP A 847 0.23 -12.86 39.75
C TRP A 847 1.44 -13.77 39.60
N GLN A 848 2.61 -13.32 40.06
CA GLN A 848 3.81 -14.13 40.18
C GLN A 848 3.84 -14.95 41.48
N THR A 849 3.37 -14.40 42.61
CA THR A 849 3.46 -15.07 43.91
C THR A 849 2.28 -16.02 44.19
N ALA A 850 2.54 -17.10 44.94
CA ALA A 850 1.49 -17.97 45.49
C ALA A 850 0.91 -17.44 46.81
N ALA A 851 1.47 -16.36 47.37
CA ALA A 851 1.01 -15.78 48.64
C ALA A 851 -0.46 -15.34 48.55
N GLY A 852 -1.27 -15.73 49.54
CA GLY A 852 -2.67 -15.30 49.66
C GLY A 852 -2.82 -13.80 49.99
N PRO A 853 -4.04 -13.24 49.93
CA PRO A 853 -4.29 -11.80 50.04
C PRO A 853 -3.68 -11.14 51.29
N VAL A 854 -3.85 -11.74 52.47
CA VAL A 854 -3.34 -11.22 53.75
C VAL A 854 -1.81 -11.09 53.72
N ARG A 855 -1.11 -12.14 53.27
CA ARG A 855 0.36 -12.14 53.19
C ARG A 855 0.87 -11.11 52.18
N ARG A 856 0.14 -10.88 51.09
CA ARG A 856 0.49 -9.83 50.11
C ARG A 856 0.34 -8.42 50.70
N VAL A 857 -0.72 -8.16 51.47
CA VAL A 857 -0.90 -6.88 52.17
C VAL A 857 0.21 -6.65 53.18
N LEU A 858 0.57 -7.66 53.98
CA LEU A 858 1.68 -7.58 54.92
C LEU A 858 3.01 -7.29 54.21
N ARG A 859 3.31 -8.01 53.11
CA ARG A 859 4.51 -7.74 52.28
C ARG A 859 4.55 -6.30 51.78
N ARG A 860 3.43 -5.81 51.24
CA ARG A 860 3.30 -4.41 50.78
C ARG A 860 3.60 -3.41 51.88
N ASN A 861 3.04 -3.62 53.08
CA ASN A 861 3.22 -2.70 54.20
C ASN A 861 4.66 -2.72 54.73
N ILE A 862 5.28 -3.89 54.83
CA ILE A 862 6.68 -4.04 55.22
C ILE A 862 7.60 -3.35 54.21
N ASP A 863 7.40 -3.59 52.91
CA ASP A 863 8.23 -3.00 51.87
C ASP A 863 8.05 -1.46 51.79
N ASN A 864 6.83 -0.96 52.03
CA ASN A 864 6.57 0.49 52.17
C ASN A 864 7.27 1.09 53.40
N TRP A 865 7.25 0.41 54.54
CA TRP A 865 7.94 0.86 55.74
C TRP A 865 9.46 0.90 55.53
N ARG A 866 10.05 -0.16 54.95
CA ARG A 866 11.49 -0.21 54.61
C ARG A 866 11.90 0.92 53.67
N ARG A 867 11.08 1.24 52.66
CA ARG A 867 11.34 2.37 51.75
C ARG A 867 11.35 3.71 52.47
N ARG A 868 10.37 3.98 53.35
CA ARG A 868 10.34 5.21 54.15
C ARG A 868 11.53 5.32 55.10
N ALA A 869 12.00 4.20 55.65
CA ALA A 869 13.18 4.19 56.52
C ALA A 869 14.50 4.41 55.77
N ALA A 870 14.56 4.08 54.46
CA ALA A 870 15.77 4.22 53.64
C ALA A 870 15.93 5.63 53.02
N HIS A 871 14.90 6.48 53.05
CA HIS A 871 14.91 7.86 52.55
C HIS A 871 14.32 8.79 53.64
N PRO A 872 15.10 9.17 54.67
CA PRO A 872 14.67 10.08 55.72
C PRO A 872 14.49 11.53 55.26
#